data_AF-A0AAF5CYX8-F1
#
_entry.id   AF-A0AAF5CYX8-F1
#
_cell.length_a   1.000
_cell.length_b   1.000
_cell.length_c   1.000
_cell.angle_alpha   90.00
_cell.angle_beta   90.00
_cell.angle_gamma   90.00
#
_symmetry.space_group_name_H-M   'P 1'
#
loop_
_entity.id
_entity.type
_entity.pdbx_description
1 polymer ?
#
loop_
_entity_poly.entity_id
_entity_poly.type
_entity_poly.pdbx_seq_one_letter_code
_entity_poly.pdbx_strand_id
1 'polypeptide(L)'
;YCVLIMSFDSNVSTIDNFNSNGTVIDIDSGKNDLISFDYIENITSTMDWCFNIIAYYETSDSNVSDVINVLNSLYTYSSFSFWINGVATSILTIFGLIGNIFLFHQIRSKNYFSSRLSGHLIMLCIWDIALLLCCELTYGLSSLYYGMTPFYGITAYILYFFTPTASFCITGSIWQVLVVTTERYIAVSRPLERRTQKFYFPLKLLCFIIILGSVVLNFTTAPFEKSLKECYEFTSQGFAFNTQIVPMVHLIPDIFFRAPLPIIAIAVLTIKTLHLCKKRQVGQQIINKKTKKNVPFMLTILNIKFVCCNTFYMFNTILMEVLGFGSKTGSSSNDDQVDINQYTTSLYLTDLSNFLLALHGATNWLIFYNWPTFKNSFKKQSKEGKFTHTICSTSLKESLIDKNILNEIIQEWNDKGIYVSIKFVQKFINEKPKLLNNYNNIEYENIKEVGENVHKIINQFLEILSSNETSLEDLAKYCKNIGSTYYKINYYLNADILKTMRNYLSEILLLTPVINLSESQIITTNVKKKNKLVNNSPQSTFLLEKYCHKLFNFAIREMKSGAICAAVEARRIPIKNVCSEKVLVEYECNDNSEKIRFIDDKKTTNTFHEFIDKNNEYNDNFYYKNYNFYKLVLVTGASGYLASHCVLQLLTSGYKVRGTVRSLKNKKKIEHLLNLPNAKNNLTLVEADLTKELDSWVNVVKDCDYVLHVASPFPIVSDESVIKIAVDGTMVVLKAANKCLSVKKVVLTSSCAAINEGHEDENRTFTEKDWSNVDSPKMKYYAKSKTLAEKAAWDYVNNITSGNKFPLTCLNPTLIVGPLLSTDQGTSVSVIKKFLSGEMPALPAFQMGFVDVRDVAEAHIIAMTNDEVNGERILLTDTPSLWFKDVAECLRPEFSKSGYRIPRFQVPYLFLWIYSFIDSETGEILDRINREVNFDNSKGRKLLGRNFKNAKISIVEMAHSLIENGILPKKRGYKGKSMNNN
;
A
#
# COMPACT_ATOMS: atom_id res chain seq x y z
N TYR A 1 43.35 50.91 31.92
CA TYR A 1 41.94 50.92 31.48
C TYR A 1 41.12 49.77 32.05
N CYS A 2 41.67 48.56 32.31
CA CYS A 2 40.95 47.51 33.03
C CYS A 2 40.45 47.93 34.43
N VAL A 3 41.16 48.84 35.12
CA VAL A 3 40.72 49.42 36.40
C VAL A 3 39.44 50.28 36.26
N LEU A 4 39.16 50.86 35.09
CA LEU A 4 37.99 51.72 34.87
C LEU A 4 36.67 50.93 34.82
N ILE A 5 36.70 49.62 34.58
CA ILE A 5 35.51 48.77 34.57
C ILE A 5 35.19 48.25 35.99
N MET A 6 36.17 48.11 36.88
CA MET A 6 35.92 47.68 38.26
C MET A 6 35.32 48.77 39.16
N SER A 7 35.34 50.04 38.75
CA SER A 7 34.82 51.15 39.56
C SER A 7 33.29 51.26 39.63
N PHE A 8 32.54 50.34 39.00
CA PHE A 8 31.08 50.30 39.15
C PHE A 8 30.59 49.46 40.33
N ASP A 9 31.48 48.84 41.09
CA ASP A 9 31.11 48.26 42.38
C ASP A 9 31.38 49.27 43.50
N SER A 10 30.31 49.88 43.99
CA SER A 10 30.30 51.11 44.80
C SER A 10 30.92 51.01 46.21
N ASN A 11 31.75 50.00 46.49
CA ASN A 11 32.36 49.80 47.81
C ASN A 11 33.89 49.73 47.83
N VAL A 12 34.60 49.97 46.72
CA VAL A 12 36.07 49.92 46.72
C VAL A 12 36.67 51.33 46.71
N SER A 13 36.57 52.01 47.85
CA SER A 13 37.32 53.25 48.11
C SER A 13 38.70 52.90 48.69
N THR A 14 39.72 52.81 47.82
CA THR A 14 41.16 53.11 48.07
C THR A 14 42.04 52.34 47.09
N ILE A 15 42.32 52.91 45.91
CA ILE A 15 43.46 52.50 45.08
C ILE A 15 44.18 53.78 44.65
N ASP A 16 44.86 54.41 45.60
CA ASP A 16 45.82 55.47 45.35
C ASP A 16 47.22 54.87 45.49
N ASN A 17 47.85 54.48 44.36
CA ASN A 17 49.31 54.49 44.12
C ASN A 17 49.65 53.74 42.81
N PHE A 18 49.64 54.48 41.69
CA PHE A 18 50.20 54.02 40.42
C PHE A 18 51.69 54.40 40.34
N ASN A 19 52.60 53.42 40.31
CA ASN A 19 54.00 53.67 39.95
C ASN A 19 54.22 53.49 38.44
N SER A 20 55.09 54.33 37.88
CA SER A 20 55.27 54.60 36.44
C SER A 20 55.73 53.43 35.56
N ASN A 21 55.86 52.21 36.09
CA ASN A 21 56.26 51.03 35.33
C ASN A 21 55.12 50.04 35.08
N GLY A 22 53.85 50.48 35.20
CA GLY A 22 52.69 49.75 34.66
C GLY A 22 52.40 48.39 35.28
N THR A 23 53.02 48.05 36.40
CA THR A 23 52.82 46.78 37.11
C THR A 23 51.81 46.98 38.23
N VAL A 24 50.61 46.43 38.06
CA VAL A 24 49.57 46.34 39.09
C VAL A 24 50.00 45.21 40.03
N ILE A 25 50.50 45.58 41.22
CA ILE A 25 50.76 44.62 42.30
C ILE A 25 49.47 44.56 43.11
N ASP A 26 48.69 43.51 42.95
CA ASP A 26 47.61 43.19 43.88
C ASP A 26 48.26 42.53 45.12
N ILE A 27 48.31 43.26 46.24
CA ILE A 27 49.12 42.88 47.41
C ILE A 27 48.48 41.76 48.25
N ASP A 28 47.23 41.37 48.05
CA ASP A 28 46.57 40.42 48.96
C ASP A 28 46.26 39.03 48.40
N SER A 29 46.71 38.69 47.19
CA SER A 29 46.73 37.29 46.76
C SER A 29 48.12 36.91 46.27
N GLY A 30 48.83 36.10 47.05
CA GLY A 30 50.17 35.58 46.74
C GLY A 30 50.23 34.61 45.56
N LYS A 31 49.47 34.86 44.48
CA LYS A 31 49.49 34.09 43.22
C LYS A 31 50.19 34.92 42.14
N ASN A 32 51.51 34.79 42.07
CA ASN A 32 52.40 35.48 41.14
C ASN A 32 52.45 34.87 39.72
N ASP A 33 51.33 34.43 39.15
CA ASP A 33 51.30 33.95 37.75
C ASP A 33 50.39 34.86 36.91
N LEU A 34 50.83 36.10 36.66
CA LEU A 34 50.19 37.02 35.72
C LEU A 34 50.89 36.88 34.37
N ILE A 35 50.17 36.36 33.36
CA ILE A 35 50.63 36.25 31.97
C ILE A 35 51.09 37.65 31.50
N SER A 36 52.31 37.75 30.95
CA SER A 36 52.82 39.04 30.47
C SER A 36 51.94 39.56 29.32
N PHE A 37 51.70 40.87 29.31
CA PHE A 37 50.96 41.52 28.24
C PHE A 37 51.55 41.20 26.86
N ASP A 38 52.88 41.07 26.77
CA ASP A 38 53.59 40.65 25.55
C ASP A 38 53.17 39.26 25.04
N TYR A 39 52.79 38.32 25.92
CA TYR A 39 52.34 36.99 25.50
C TYR A 39 50.92 37.05 24.92
N ILE A 40 50.03 37.82 25.56
CA ILE A 40 48.69 38.09 25.03
C ILE A 40 48.81 38.85 23.71
N GLU A 41 49.67 39.87 23.63
CA GLU A 41 49.89 40.65 22.42
C GLU A 41 50.52 39.84 21.29
N ASN A 42 51.45 38.92 21.56
CA ASN A 42 51.95 37.98 20.55
C ASN A 42 50.87 37.03 20.03
N ILE A 43 49.93 36.63 20.89
CA ILE A 43 48.78 35.80 20.52
C ILE A 43 47.75 36.62 19.73
N THR A 44 47.44 37.85 20.15
CA THR A 44 46.42 38.71 19.52
C THR A 44 46.92 39.47 18.30
N SER A 45 48.22 39.71 18.16
CA SER A 45 48.80 40.39 16.99
C SER A 45 48.85 39.51 15.75
N THR A 46 48.74 38.19 15.92
CA THR A 46 48.86 37.23 14.82
C THR A 46 47.52 36.80 14.22
N MET A 47 46.40 37.02 14.91
CA MET A 47 45.04 36.67 14.46
C MET A 47 44.02 37.63 15.09
N ASP A 48 42.99 38.08 14.38
CA ASP A 48 41.87 38.81 15.00
C ASP A 48 40.98 37.79 15.76
N TRP A 49 40.91 37.87 17.09
CA TRP A 49 40.29 36.82 17.93
C TRP A 49 38.79 37.04 18.13
N CYS A 50 38.00 35.99 17.89
CA CYS A 50 36.54 35.99 17.91
C CYS A 50 36.02 34.94 18.91
N PHE A 51 36.00 35.24 20.21
CA PHE A 51 35.31 34.38 21.18
C PHE A 51 34.33 35.14 22.05
N ASN A 52 33.35 34.41 22.59
CA ASN A 52 32.50 34.90 23.65
C ASN A 52 33.41 35.28 24.83
N ILE A 53 33.74 36.56 24.91
CA ILE A 53 34.61 37.18 25.91
C ILE A 53 34.20 36.75 27.32
N ILE A 54 32.93 36.42 27.55
CA ILE A 54 32.41 35.87 28.80
C ILE A 54 33.09 34.55 29.17
N ALA A 55 33.27 33.61 28.23
CA ALA A 55 33.94 32.33 28.53
C ALA A 55 35.43 32.51 28.83
N TYR A 56 36.08 33.49 28.20
CA TYR A 56 37.46 33.87 28.52
C TYR A 56 37.55 34.52 29.91
N TYR A 57 36.64 35.44 30.25
CA TYR A 57 36.67 36.11 31.56
C TYR A 57 36.26 35.20 32.71
N GLU A 58 35.25 34.35 32.53
CA GLU A 58 34.82 33.38 33.55
C GLU A 58 35.88 32.29 33.82
N THR A 59 36.81 32.08 32.88
CA THR A 59 37.96 31.19 33.07
C THR A 59 39.20 31.92 33.56
N SER A 60 39.29 33.25 33.45
CA SER A 60 40.42 34.00 34.00
C SER A 60 40.41 34.12 35.53
N ASP A 61 39.28 33.86 36.21
CA ASP A 61 39.26 33.62 37.66
C ASP A 61 39.90 32.27 38.04
N SER A 62 40.10 31.37 37.06
CA SER A 62 40.81 30.09 37.22
C SER A 62 42.27 30.16 36.77
N ASN A 63 43.08 29.21 37.24
CA ASN A 63 44.53 29.17 37.06
C ASN A 63 44.95 29.41 35.59
N VAL A 64 46.09 30.06 35.37
CA VAL A 64 46.72 30.29 34.04
C VAL A 64 46.74 29.05 33.15
N SER A 65 46.93 27.87 33.74
CA SER A 65 46.92 26.60 33.02
C SER A 65 45.58 26.30 32.34
N ASP A 66 44.45 26.68 32.94
CA ASP A 66 43.11 26.43 32.39
C ASP A 66 42.87 27.34 31.18
N VAL A 67 43.25 28.61 31.27
CA VAL A 67 43.18 29.57 30.16
C VAL A 67 43.98 29.08 28.95
N ILE A 68 45.23 28.61 29.16
CA ILE A 68 46.06 28.06 28.08
C ILE A 68 45.41 26.82 27.45
N ASN A 69 44.79 25.95 28.25
CA ASN A 69 44.10 24.76 27.75
C ASN A 69 42.88 25.14 26.89
N VAL A 70 42.10 26.15 27.28
CA VAL A 70 40.98 26.67 26.49
C VAL A 70 41.47 27.20 25.15
N LEU A 71 42.48 28.08 25.16
CA LEU A 71 43.05 28.67 23.95
C LEU A 71 43.55 27.60 22.96
N ASN A 72 44.25 26.58 23.45
CA ASN A 72 44.72 25.46 22.62
C ASN A 72 43.56 24.65 22.00
N SER A 73 42.50 24.40 22.78
CA SER A 73 41.31 23.70 22.28
C SER A 73 40.60 24.50 21.19
N LEU A 74 40.47 25.82 21.38
CA LEU A 74 39.87 26.73 20.42
C LEU A 74 40.70 26.89 19.15
N TYR A 75 42.01 26.94 19.25
CA TYR A 75 42.91 26.94 18.10
C TYR A 75 42.76 25.66 17.28
N THR A 76 42.69 24.52 17.96
CA THR A 76 42.45 23.21 17.31
C THR A 76 41.09 23.16 16.62
N TYR A 77 40.05 23.73 17.25
CA TYR A 77 38.72 23.87 16.66
C TYR A 77 38.72 24.81 15.45
N SER A 78 39.38 25.96 15.52
CA SER A 78 39.50 26.90 14.39
C SER A 78 40.16 26.22 13.18
N SER A 79 41.24 25.46 13.38
CA SER A 79 41.84 24.67 12.31
C SER A 79 40.84 23.65 11.72
N PHE A 80 40.06 22.98 12.56
CA PHE A 80 39.02 22.05 12.11
C PHE A 80 37.92 22.76 11.29
N SER A 81 37.38 23.87 11.77
CA SER A 81 36.34 24.65 11.11
C SER A 81 36.83 25.19 9.76
N PHE A 82 38.08 25.67 9.69
CA PHE A 82 38.71 26.08 8.44
C PHE A 82 38.68 24.96 7.39
N TRP A 83 39.08 23.74 7.77
CA TRP A 83 39.12 22.62 6.83
C TRP A 83 37.73 22.08 6.47
N ILE A 84 36.81 21.98 7.44
CA ILE A 84 35.49 21.38 7.23
C ILE A 84 34.49 22.40 6.65
N ASN A 85 34.23 23.49 7.36
CA ASN A 85 33.31 24.53 6.90
C ASN A 85 33.94 25.38 5.80
N GLY A 86 35.20 25.79 5.93
CA GLY A 86 35.86 26.57 4.88
C GLY A 86 36.09 25.73 3.63
N VAL A 87 37.10 24.85 3.66
CA VAL A 87 37.56 24.16 2.45
C VAL A 87 36.55 23.12 1.94
N ALA A 88 36.12 22.17 2.78
CA ALA A 88 35.33 21.04 2.33
C ALA A 88 33.90 21.45 1.90
N THR A 89 33.27 22.38 2.63
CA THR A 89 31.95 22.91 2.23
C THR A 89 32.06 23.72 0.93
N SER A 90 33.04 24.61 0.76
CA SER A 90 33.20 25.36 -0.49
C SER A 90 33.38 24.45 -1.71
N ILE A 91 34.18 23.39 -1.59
CA ILE A 91 34.33 22.38 -2.65
C ILE A 91 32.99 21.68 -2.93
N LEU A 92 32.25 21.29 -1.90
CA LEU A 92 30.93 20.67 -2.03
C LEU A 92 29.90 21.62 -2.66
N THR A 93 29.91 22.90 -2.30
CA THR A 93 29.05 23.94 -2.86
C THR A 93 29.28 24.02 -4.36
N ILE A 94 30.54 24.20 -4.80
CA ILE A 94 30.89 24.31 -6.23
C ILE A 94 30.46 23.03 -6.98
N PHE A 95 30.80 21.86 -6.44
CA PHE A 95 30.44 20.57 -7.02
C PHE A 95 28.93 20.39 -7.14
N GLY A 96 28.20 20.75 -6.08
CA GLY A 96 26.75 20.66 -5.99
C GLY A 96 26.03 21.60 -6.93
N LEU A 97 26.50 22.84 -7.07
CA LEU A 97 25.94 23.83 -7.99
C LEU A 97 26.05 23.34 -9.44
N ILE A 98 27.25 22.93 -9.86
CA ILE A 98 27.49 22.40 -11.22
C ILE A 98 26.59 21.18 -11.49
N GLY A 99 26.55 20.26 -10.54
CA GLY A 99 25.76 19.03 -10.65
C GLY A 99 24.25 19.27 -10.77
N ASN A 100 23.71 20.15 -9.92
CA ASN A 100 22.29 20.49 -9.95
C ASN A 100 21.90 21.25 -11.23
N ILE A 101 22.78 22.11 -11.77
CA ILE A 101 22.57 22.76 -13.08
C ILE A 101 22.51 21.72 -14.21
N PHE A 102 23.43 20.75 -14.22
CA PHE A 102 23.42 19.68 -15.23
C PHE A 102 22.16 18.81 -15.13
N LEU A 103 21.74 18.46 -13.92
CA LEU A 103 20.51 17.71 -13.73
C LEU A 103 19.29 18.50 -14.20
N PHE A 104 19.19 19.79 -13.84
CA PHE A 104 18.13 20.67 -14.29
C PHE A 104 18.03 20.69 -15.82
N HIS A 105 19.17 20.89 -16.50
CA HIS A 105 19.22 20.88 -17.96
C HIS A 105 18.83 19.52 -18.55
N GLN A 106 19.27 18.40 -17.95
CA GLN A 106 18.89 17.05 -18.41
C GLN A 106 17.39 16.80 -18.28
N ILE A 107 16.78 17.21 -17.17
CA ILE A 107 15.33 17.03 -16.94
C ILE A 107 14.52 17.83 -17.96
N ARG A 108 14.97 19.05 -18.30
CA ARG A 108 14.28 19.91 -19.29
C ARG A 108 14.50 19.45 -20.73
N SER A 109 15.70 18.98 -21.07
CA SER A 109 16.06 18.59 -22.44
C SER A 109 15.58 17.18 -22.81
N LYS A 110 15.37 16.28 -21.83
CA LYS A 110 15.06 14.87 -22.08
C LYS A 110 13.87 14.39 -21.25
N ASN A 111 12.91 13.75 -21.92
CA ASN A 111 11.72 13.15 -21.30
C ASN A 111 12.03 11.80 -20.60
N TYR A 112 13.03 11.76 -19.72
CA TYR A 112 13.35 10.55 -18.94
C TYR A 112 12.36 10.31 -17.80
N PHE A 113 11.90 11.38 -17.17
CA PHE A 113 10.96 11.33 -16.06
C PHE A 113 9.56 11.76 -16.56
N SER A 114 8.51 11.24 -15.93
CA SER A 114 7.15 11.75 -16.16
C SER A 114 7.09 13.26 -15.88
N SER A 115 6.27 14.00 -16.63
CA SER A 115 6.07 15.46 -16.46
C SER A 115 5.81 15.90 -15.00
N ARG A 116 5.16 15.04 -14.21
CA ARG A 116 4.95 15.26 -12.78
C ARG A 116 6.22 15.18 -11.95
N LEU A 117 6.94 14.07 -12.09
CA LEU A 117 8.19 13.86 -11.35
C LEU A 117 9.27 14.86 -11.79
N SER A 118 9.35 15.21 -13.07
CA SER A 118 10.29 16.23 -13.55
C SER A 118 10.06 17.58 -12.88
N GLY A 119 8.81 18.03 -12.73
CA GLY A 119 8.49 19.27 -12.03
C GLY A 119 8.97 19.27 -10.58
N HIS A 120 8.77 18.17 -9.85
CA HIS A 120 9.25 18.07 -8.48
C HIS A 120 10.78 17.98 -8.35
N LEU A 121 11.45 17.29 -9.28
CA LEU A 121 12.91 17.21 -9.30
C LEU A 121 13.55 18.55 -9.68
N ILE A 122 12.93 19.31 -10.58
CA ILE A 122 13.35 20.68 -10.91
C ILE A 122 13.28 21.57 -9.68
N MET A 123 12.17 21.53 -8.93
CA MET A 123 12.07 22.29 -7.67
C MET A 123 13.11 21.85 -6.65
N LEU A 124 13.39 20.55 -6.55
CA LEU A 124 14.44 20.06 -5.65
C LEU A 124 15.82 20.61 -6.05
N CYS A 125 16.16 20.64 -7.35
CA CYS A 125 17.39 21.28 -7.84
C CYS A 125 17.46 22.77 -7.43
N ILE A 126 16.35 23.50 -7.52
CA ILE A 126 16.30 24.92 -7.17
C ILE A 126 16.55 25.09 -5.66
N TRP A 127 15.89 24.30 -4.82
CA TRP A 127 16.09 24.33 -3.38
C TRP A 127 17.51 23.96 -2.97
N ASP A 128 18.09 22.92 -3.59
CA ASP A 128 19.46 22.51 -3.32
C ASP A 128 20.47 23.59 -3.72
N ILE A 129 20.28 24.25 -4.88
CA ILE A 129 21.13 25.37 -5.30
C ILE A 129 21.03 26.54 -4.31
N ALA A 130 19.82 26.93 -3.92
CA ALA A 130 19.62 28.03 -2.99
C ALA A 130 20.19 27.72 -1.61
N LEU A 131 20.02 26.47 -1.14
CA LEU A 131 20.58 25.99 0.11
C LEU A 131 22.11 26.05 0.10
N LEU A 132 22.76 25.53 -0.94
CA LEU A 132 24.22 25.55 -1.07
C LEU A 132 24.79 26.97 -1.08
N LEU A 133 24.14 27.92 -1.77
CA LEU A 133 24.54 29.33 -1.73
C LEU A 133 24.42 29.92 -0.32
N CYS A 134 23.35 29.58 0.41
CA CYS A 134 23.21 30.00 1.80
C CYS A 134 24.28 29.40 2.70
N CYS A 135 24.60 28.11 2.53
CA CYS A 135 25.68 27.44 3.26
C CYS A 135 27.03 28.14 3.05
N GLU A 136 27.35 28.47 1.80
CA GLU A 136 28.58 29.17 1.43
C GLU A 136 28.68 30.54 2.10
N LEU A 137 27.59 31.31 2.10
CA LEU A 137 27.56 32.67 2.64
C LEU A 137 27.48 32.72 4.16
N THR A 138 26.89 31.71 4.80
CA THR A 138 26.71 31.70 6.26
C THR A 138 27.96 31.20 6.99
N TYR A 139 28.55 30.09 6.55
CA TYR A 139 29.69 29.47 7.23
C TYR A 139 30.88 29.11 6.33
N GLY A 140 30.66 28.90 5.02
CA GLY A 140 31.73 28.56 4.08
C GLY A 140 32.82 29.64 3.98
N LEU A 141 32.48 30.78 3.39
CA LEU A 141 33.39 31.92 3.22
C LEU A 141 33.90 32.48 4.55
N SER A 142 33.02 32.51 5.54
CA SER A 142 33.33 32.94 6.91
C SER A 142 34.47 32.10 7.51
N SER A 143 34.34 30.78 7.51
CA SER A 143 35.40 29.89 8.03
C SER A 143 36.64 29.87 7.13
N LEU A 144 36.50 30.12 5.83
CA LEU A 144 37.65 30.20 4.93
C LEU A 144 38.52 31.45 5.20
N TYR A 145 37.89 32.58 5.56
CA TYR A 145 38.60 33.82 5.84
C TYR A 145 39.09 33.92 7.29
N TYR A 146 38.24 33.59 8.28
CA TYR A 146 38.54 33.76 9.70
C TYR A 146 38.99 32.46 10.40
N GLY A 147 39.00 31.32 9.71
CA GLY A 147 39.20 29.99 10.32
C GLY A 147 37.96 29.45 11.03
N MET A 148 37.08 30.33 11.48
CA MET A 148 35.81 30.00 12.14
C MET A 148 34.70 30.94 11.66
N THR A 149 33.46 30.70 12.10
CA THR A 149 32.33 31.58 11.75
C THR A 149 32.27 32.75 12.74
N PRO A 150 32.65 33.99 12.39
CA PRO A 150 32.67 35.08 13.35
C PRO A 150 31.26 35.59 13.63
N PHE A 151 31.04 36.05 14.86
CA PHE A 151 29.73 36.57 15.31
C PHE A 151 29.63 38.11 15.26
N TYR A 152 30.60 38.82 14.66
CA TYR A 152 30.67 40.29 14.58
C TYR A 152 31.03 40.80 13.18
N GLY A 153 31.08 42.13 13.03
CA GLY A 153 31.49 42.81 11.80
C GLY A 153 30.50 42.62 10.64
N ILE A 154 30.96 42.77 9.40
CA ILE A 154 30.10 42.62 8.21
C ILE A 154 29.47 41.22 8.12
N THR A 155 30.16 40.21 8.64
CA THR A 155 29.70 38.82 8.67
C THR A 155 28.46 38.64 9.53
N ALA A 156 28.34 39.37 10.65
CA ALA A 156 27.15 39.34 11.48
C ALA A 156 25.90 39.79 10.71
N TYR A 157 26.03 40.84 9.88
CA TYR A 157 24.93 41.28 9.01
C TYR A 157 24.59 40.26 7.92
N ILE A 158 25.61 39.60 7.33
CA ILE A 158 25.42 38.50 6.37
C ILE A 158 24.68 37.34 7.03
N LEU A 159 25.11 36.90 8.21
CA LEU A 159 24.46 35.84 8.99
C LEU A 159 23.02 36.20 9.34
N TYR A 160 22.76 37.43 9.77
CA TYR A 160 21.41 37.91 10.10
C TYR A 160 20.47 37.80 8.91
N PHE A 161 20.93 38.12 7.70
CA PHE A 161 20.12 38.06 6.48
C PHE A 161 19.99 36.65 5.87
N PHE A 162 21.09 35.90 5.81
CA PHE A 162 21.13 34.61 5.14
C PHE A 162 20.66 33.45 6.02
N THR A 163 20.70 33.57 7.36
CA THR A 163 20.22 32.50 8.23
C THR A 163 18.73 32.22 8.02
N PRO A 164 17.80 33.20 8.04
CA PRO A 164 16.38 32.97 7.73
C PRO A 164 16.18 32.40 6.32
N THR A 165 16.99 32.84 5.36
CA THR A 165 16.94 32.35 3.97
C THR A 165 17.39 30.88 3.87
N ALA A 166 18.46 30.50 4.58
CA ALA A 166 18.92 29.11 4.69
C ALA A 166 17.83 28.24 5.32
N SER A 167 17.28 28.73 6.43
CA SER A 167 16.12 28.20 7.13
C SER A 167 14.96 27.89 6.17
N PHE A 168 14.63 28.83 5.29
CA PHE A 168 13.60 28.67 4.28
C PHE A 168 13.93 27.58 3.25
N CYS A 169 15.17 27.56 2.76
CA CYS A 169 15.62 26.59 1.77
C CYS A 169 15.57 25.15 2.32
N ILE A 170 15.96 24.95 3.58
CA ILE A 170 15.88 23.65 4.27
C ILE A 170 14.42 23.19 4.35
N THR A 171 13.52 24.05 4.83
CA THR A 171 12.08 23.77 4.89
C THR A 171 11.53 23.42 3.51
N GLY A 172 11.91 24.19 2.48
CA GLY A 172 11.53 23.91 1.09
C GLY A 172 11.98 22.53 0.62
N SER A 173 13.23 22.15 0.90
CA SER A 173 13.77 20.82 0.54
C SER A 173 13.05 19.68 1.27
N ILE A 174 12.80 19.81 2.59
CA ILE A 174 12.07 18.80 3.38
C ILE A 174 10.69 18.53 2.81
N TRP A 175 9.90 19.58 2.59
CA TRP A 175 8.54 19.45 2.06
C TRP A 175 8.54 18.94 0.62
N GLN A 176 9.54 19.32 -0.18
CA GLN A 176 9.71 18.80 -1.53
C GLN A 176 9.94 17.28 -1.54
N VAL A 177 10.80 16.77 -0.65
CA VAL A 177 11.05 15.33 -0.50
C VAL A 177 9.83 14.60 0.04
N LEU A 178 9.09 15.19 0.99
CA LEU A 178 7.82 14.63 1.49
C LEU A 178 6.78 14.49 0.36
N VAL A 179 6.63 15.50 -0.50
CA VAL A 179 5.69 15.44 -1.63
C VAL A 179 6.10 14.40 -2.65
N VAL A 180 7.38 14.34 -3.02
CA VAL A 180 7.91 13.29 -3.92
C VAL A 180 7.63 11.90 -3.35
N THR A 181 7.82 11.73 -2.03
CA THR A 181 7.55 10.47 -1.33
C THR A 181 6.06 10.13 -1.31
N THR A 182 5.20 11.12 -1.09
CA THR A 182 3.74 10.95 -1.06
C THR A 182 3.18 10.62 -2.44
N GLU A 183 3.60 11.32 -3.50
CA GLU A 183 3.22 11.01 -4.88
C GLU A 183 3.69 9.60 -5.28
N ARG A 184 4.88 9.17 -4.83
CA ARG A 184 5.36 7.80 -5.01
C ARG A 184 4.48 6.79 -4.27
N TYR A 185 4.13 7.06 -3.02
CA TYR A 185 3.24 6.19 -2.24
C TYR A 185 1.86 6.07 -2.88
N ILE A 186 1.26 7.17 -3.35
CA ILE A 186 -0.04 7.17 -4.05
C ILE A 186 0.07 6.40 -5.37
N ALA A 187 1.15 6.59 -6.12
CA ALA A 187 1.40 5.87 -7.36
C ALA A 187 1.46 4.34 -7.16
N VAL A 188 2.04 3.91 -6.05
CA VAL A 188 2.14 2.50 -5.69
C VAL A 188 0.85 2.02 -5.04
N SER A 189 0.17 2.77 -4.19
CA SER A 189 -1.05 2.31 -3.52
C SER A 189 -2.26 2.29 -4.48
N ARG A 190 -2.43 3.30 -5.34
CA ARG A 190 -3.63 3.50 -6.17
C ARG A 190 -3.31 3.75 -7.66
N PRO A 191 -2.80 2.76 -8.41
CA PRO A 191 -2.28 2.96 -9.77
C PRO A 191 -3.36 3.36 -10.79
N LEU A 192 -4.60 2.92 -10.62
CA LEU A 192 -5.71 3.24 -11.52
C LEU A 192 -6.23 4.67 -11.30
N GLU A 193 -6.43 5.06 -10.04
CA GLU A 193 -6.76 6.46 -9.69
C GLU A 193 -5.68 7.43 -10.15
N ARG A 194 -4.40 7.00 -10.06
CA ARG A 194 -3.28 7.80 -10.56
C ARG A 194 -3.36 8.06 -12.07
N ARG A 195 -4.02 7.20 -12.86
CA ARG A 195 -4.18 7.42 -14.32
C ARG A 195 -5.28 8.42 -14.65
N THR A 196 -6.26 8.64 -13.77
CA THR A 196 -7.35 9.60 -14.01
C THR A 196 -7.06 10.99 -13.50
N GLN A 197 -6.19 11.13 -12.50
CA GLN A 197 -6.07 12.40 -11.76
C GLN A 197 -4.92 13.30 -12.23
N LYS A 198 -5.23 14.60 -12.35
CA LYS A 198 -4.23 15.70 -12.33
C LYS A 198 -3.49 15.73 -10.97
N PHE A 199 -2.40 16.50 -10.86
CA PHE A 199 -1.49 16.50 -9.70
C PHE A 199 -2.27 16.57 -8.37
N TYR A 200 -1.99 15.67 -7.43
CA TYR A 200 -2.60 15.75 -6.10
C TYR A 200 -2.09 16.96 -5.34
N PHE A 201 -0.79 17.25 -5.50
CA PHE A 201 -0.15 18.46 -5.00
C PHE A 201 0.23 19.35 -6.18
N PRO A 202 -0.65 20.28 -6.61
CA PRO A 202 -0.27 21.27 -7.59
C PRO A 202 0.91 22.09 -7.03
N LEU A 203 1.97 22.23 -7.81
CA LEU A 203 3.23 22.86 -7.39
C LEU A 203 3.03 24.24 -6.75
N LYS A 204 2.05 25.01 -7.25
CA LYS A 204 1.66 26.32 -6.73
C LYS A 204 1.17 26.25 -5.27
N LEU A 205 0.35 25.25 -4.93
CA LEU A 205 -0.16 25.07 -3.56
C LEU A 205 0.97 24.67 -2.61
N LEU A 206 1.89 23.82 -3.07
CA LEU A 206 3.07 23.45 -2.29
C LEU A 206 3.96 24.66 -2.02
N CYS A 207 4.26 25.47 -3.04
CA CYS A 207 5.01 26.71 -2.86
C CYS A 207 4.28 27.64 -1.88
N PHE A 208 2.96 27.75 -1.96
CA PHE A 208 2.18 28.55 -1.01
C PHE A 208 2.30 28.03 0.43
N ILE A 209 2.21 26.72 0.66
CA ILE A 209 2.38 26.13 2.01
C ILE A 209 3.80 26.32 2.53
N ILE A 210 4.82 26.18 1.68
CA ILE A 210 6.23 26.40 2.04
C ILE A 210 6.47 27.87 2.37
N ILE A 211 5.96 28.80 1.55
CA ILE A 211 6.05 30.25 1.79
C ILE A 211 5.30 30.59 3.09
N LEU A 212 4.08 30.12 3.28
CA LEU A 212 3.29 30.36 4.49
C LEU A 212 3.99 29.80 5.72
N GLY A 213 4.46 28.56 5.68
CA GLY A 213 5.20 27.94 6.78
C GLY A 213 6.47 28.71 7.10
N SER A 214 7.20 29.19 6.08
CA SER A 214 8.38 30.02 6.30
C SER A 214 8.07 31.41 6.82
N VAL A 215 6.98 32.03 6.37
CA VAL A 215 6.52 33.30 6.91
C VAL A 215 6.14 33.08 8.37
N VAL A 216 5.36 32.07 8.71
CA VAL A 216 5.04 31.74 10.11
C VAL A 216 6.30 31.48 10.94
N LEU A 217 7.31 30.81 10.37
CA LEU A 217 8.59 30.56 11.03
C LEU A 217 9.43 31.83 11.24
N ASN A 218 9.32 32.85 10.37
CA ASN A 218 10.21 34.03 10.35
C ASN A 218 9.50 35.38 10.68
N PHE A 219 8.17 35.47 10.71
CA PHE A 219 7.43 36.74 10.89
C PHE A 219 6.74 36.88 12.25
N THR A 220 6.53 35.80 13.00
CA THR A 220 5.92 35.92 14.33
C THR A 220 6.93 36.52 15.30
N THR A 221 6.93 37.85 15.39
CA THR A 221 7.70 38.63 16.37
C THR A 221 7.10 38.47 17.77
N ALA A 222 7.36 37.33 18.41
CA ALA A 222 7.22 37.12 19.85
C ALA A 222 8.44 36.32 20.32
N PRO A 223 9.03 36.63 21.49
CA PRO A 223 10.40 37.14 21.60
C PRO A 223 11.46 36.05 21.52
N PHE A 224 11.74 35.50 20.34
CA PHE A 224 12.66 34.35 20.20
C PHE A 224 13.58 34.38 18.96
N GLU A 225 13.64 35.47 18.19
CA GLU A 225 14.64 35.60 17.13
C GLU A 225 15.88 36.34 17.64
N LYS A 226 17.05 35.82 17.25
CA LYS A 226 18.37 36.27 17.67
C LYS A 226 18.45 37.78 17.86
N SER A 227 18.63 38.24 19.10
CA SER A 227 18.85 39.67 19.37
C SER A 227 20.30 40.01 19.02
N LEU A 228 20.49 41.10 18.26
CA LEU A 228 21.79 41.79 18.21
C LEU A 228 22.01 42.41 19.59
N LYS A 229 22.99 41.90 20.34
CA LYS A 229 23.49 42.51 21.56
C LYS A 229 24.80 43.21 21.26
N GLU A 230 25.03 44.36 21.87
CA GLU A 230 26.35 44.98 21.84
C GLU A 230 27.35 44.03 22.50
N CYS A 231 28.48 43.81 21.84
CA CYS A 231 29.62 43.08 22.35
C CYS A 231 30.88 43.95 22.22
N TYR A 232 31.89 43.59 22.97
CA TYR A 232 33.16 44.29 23.00
C TYR A 232 34.20 43.45 22.24
N GLU A 233 35.10 44.10 21.50
CA GLU A 233 36.21 43.45 20.80
C GLU A 233 37.52 44.17 21.12
N PHE A 234 38.58 43.40 21.32
CA PHE A 234 39.96 43.91 21.36
C PHE A 234 40.56 43.83 19.96
N THR A 235 40.81 44.98 19.37
CA THR A 235 41.55 45.10 18.10
C THR A 235 42.99 45.51 18.39
N SER A 236 43.88 45.36 17.40
CA SER A 236 45.26 45.90 17.47
C SER A 236 45.32 47.42 17.74
N GLN A 237 44.21 48.15 17.52
CA GLN A 237 44.07 49.59 17.77
C GLN A 237 43.37 49.93 19.10
N GLY A 238 42.94 48.93 19.88
CA GLY A 238 42.23 49.11 21.15
C GLY A 238 40.80 48.54 21.15
N PHE A 239 39.95 49.10 22.01
CA PHE A 239 38.59 48.63 22.28
C PHE A 239 37.61 49.08 21.18
N ALA A 240 36.91 48.14 20.54
CA ALA A 240 35.86 48.41 19.57
C ALA A 240 34.50 47.91 20.08
N PHE A 241 33.45 48.71 19.84
CA PHE A 241 32.07 48.29 20.03
C PHE A 241 31.59 47.57 18.79
N ASN A 242 31.13 46.33 18.96
CA ASN A 242 30.56 45.53 17.89
C ASN A 242 29.21 44.94 18.31
N THR A 243 28.57 44.21 17.41
CA THR A 243 27.27 43.55 17.67
C THR A 243 27.42 42.04 17.51
N GLN A 244 26.92 41.30 18.50
CA GLN A 244 26.89 39.84 18.56
C GLN A 244 25.45 39.33 18.47
N ILE A 245 25.30 38.18 17.81
CA ILE A 245 24.04 37.47 17.63
C ILE A 245 23.87 36.44 18.77
N VAL A 246 22.81 36.56 19.59
CA VAL A 246 22.48 35.56 20.63
C VAL A 246 21.35 34.63 20.17
N PRO A 247 21.54 33.31 20.05
CA PRO A 247 20.47 32.37 19.68
C PRO A 247 19.41 32.23 20.79
N MET A 248 18.13 32.26 20.42
CA MET A 248 16.98 31.89 21.27
C MET A 248 16.16 30.81 20.54
N VAL A 249 15.53 29.93 21.33
CA VAL A 249 15.12 28.55 20.98
C VAL A 249 13.91 28.48 20.03
N HIS A 250 14.00 27.70 18.95
CA HIS A 250 12.95 27.49 17.94
C HIS A 250 12.20 26.15 18.07
N LEU A 251 12.12 25.59 19.28
CA LEU A 251 11.72 24.20 19.50
C LEU A 251 10.38 23.80 18.85
N ILE A 252 9.30 24.54 19.10
CA ILE A 252 7.95 24.13 18.65
C ILE A 252 7.80 24.23 17.12
N PRO A 253 8.12 25.37 16.47
CA PRO A 253 7.98 25.46 15.02
C PRO A 253 8.91 24.49 14.26
N ASP A 254 10.13 24.28 14.75
CA ASP A 254 11.03 23.31 14.15
C ASP A 254 10.46 21.90 14.22
N ILE A 255 9.84 21.49 15.34
CA ILE A 255 9.20 20.17 15.47
C ILE A 255 8.20 19.88 14.33
N PHE A 256 7.37 20.86 14.00
CA PHE A 256 6.28 20.70 13.02
C PHE A 256 6.74 20.88 11.58
N PHE A 257 7.58 21.87 11.31
CA PHE A 257 7.87 22.31 9.94
C PHE A 257 9.23 21.85 9.43
N ARG A 258 10.23 21.64 10.31
CA ARG A 258 11.56 21.18 9.92
C ARG A 258 11.83 19.74 10.34
N ALA A 259 11.75 19.42 11.62
CA ALA A 259 12.02 18.08 12.14
C ALA A 259 11.66 17.99 13.64
N PRO A 260 11.04 16.90 14.14
CA PRO A 260 11.09 15.53 13.60
C PRO A 260 9.91 15.11 12.71
N LEU A 261 8.76 15.79 12.74
CA LEU A 261 7.51 15.25 12.19
C LEU A 261 7.57 14.96 10.68
N PRO A 262 8.06 15.89 9.81
CA PRO A 262 8.18 15.61 8.38
C PRO A 262 9.16 14.47 8.06
N ILE A 263 10.27 14.36 8.81
CA ILE A 263 11.28 13.30 8.64
C ILE A 263 10.67 11.94 8.97
N ILE A 264 9.93 11.84 10.07
CA ILE A 264 9.21 10.63 10.46
C ILE A 264 8.17 10.27 9.38
N ALA A 265 7.42 11.25 8.88
CA ALA A 265 6.45 11.03 7.81
C ALA A 265 7.11 10.48 6.52
N ILE A 266 8.25 11.06 6.10
CA ILE A 266 9.05 10.56 4.97
C ILE A 266 9.48 9.12 5.20
N ALA A 267 10.00 8.79 6.39
CA ALA A 267 10.45 7.45 6.74
C ALA A 267 9.31 6.43 6.70
N VAL A 268 8.17 6.73 7.35
CA VAL A 268 6.98 5.86 7.39
C VAL A 268 6.41 5.63 5.99
N LEU A 269 6.25 6.68 5.20
CA LEU A 269 5.75 6.56 3.82
C LEU A 269 6.70 5.76 2.94
N THR A 270 8.02 5.90 3.14
CA THR A 270 9.03 5.12 2.41
C THR A 270 8.90 3.63 2.73
N ILE A 271 8.78 3.26 4.00
CA ILE A 271 8.61 1.88 4.44
C ILE A 271 7.29 1.30 3.90
N LYS A 272 6.17 2.02 4.04
CA LYS A 272 4.87 1.59 3.48
C LYS A 272 4.94 1.36 1.98
N THR A 273 5.61 2.25 1.25
CA THR A 273 5.80 2.12 -0.20
C THR A 273 6.60 0.87 -0.55
N LEU A 274 7.69 0.59 0.16
CA LEU A 274 8.51 -0.61 -0.06
C LEU A 274 7.73 -1.90 0.24
N HIS A 275 6.94 -1.92 1.30
CA HIS A 275 6.10 -3.07 1.65
C HIS A 275 5.03 -3.34 0.59
N LEU A 276 4.36 -2.30 0.10
CA LEU A 276 3.38 -2.41 -0.99
C LEU A 276 4.03 -2.91 -2.29
N CYS A 277 5.24 -2.45 -2.61
CA CYS A 277 6.02 -2.95 -3.73
C CYS A 277 6.34 -4.45 -3.59
N LYS A 278 6.68 -4.92 -2.39
CA LYS A 278 6.98 -6.33 -2.12
C LYS A 278 5.74 -7.24 -2.21
N LYS A 279 4.59 -6.78 -1.70
CA LYS A 279 3.32 -7.53 -1.76
C LYS A 279 2.80 -7.67 -3.20
N ARG A 280 3.12 -6.73 -4.10
CA ARG A 280 2.67 -6.78 -5.49
C ARG A 280 3.61 -7.60 -6.37
N GLN A 281 3.25 -8.87 -6.58
CA GLN A 281 3.70 -9.61 -7.76
C GLN A 281 2.92 -9.08 -8.98
N VAL A 282 3.35 -7.97 -9.57
CA VAL A 282 2.91 -7.65 -10.93
C VAL A 282 3.55 -8.71 -11.83
N GLY A 283 2.70 -9.47 -12.55
CA GLY A 283 3.05 -10.73 -13.20
C GLY A 283 4.41 -10.74 -13.89
N GLN A 284 5.02 -11.92 -13.96
CA GLN A 284 6.36 -12.22 -14.50
C GLN A 284 6.57 -11.73 -15.95
N GLN A 285 6.51 -10.42 -16.19
CA GLN A 285 7.29 -9.81 -17.24
C GLN A 285 8.69 -9.87 -16.71
N ILE A 286 9.47 -10.80 -17.25
CA ILE A 286 10.92 -10.78 -17.24
C ILE A 286 11.29 -9.36 -17.67
N ILE A 287 11.53 -8.49 -16.69
CA ILE A 287 12.00 -7.13 -16.93
C ILE A 287 13.36 -7.35 -17.56
N ASN A 288 13.41 -7.27 -18.90
CA ASN A 288 14.64 -7.30 -19.65
C ASN A 288 15.59 -6.32 -18.96
N LYS A 289 16.63 -6.85 -18.31
CA LYS A 289 17.62 -6.15 -17.48
C LYS A 289 18.48 -5.16 -18.28
N LYS A 290 18.03 -4.70 -19.46
CA LYS A 290 18.70 -3.69 -20.26
C LYS A 290 18.22 -2.30 -19.86
N THR A 291 19.04 -1.68 -19.02
CA THR A 291 19.39 -0.24 -19.02
C THR A 291 18.36 0.83 -18.64
N LYS A 292 17.14 0.51 -18.18
CA LYS A 292 16.30 1.55 -17.54
C LYS A 292 16.54 1.57 -16.02
N LYS A 293 17.33 2.54 -15.55
CA LYS A 293 17.55 2.78 -14.10
C LYS A 293 16.19 2.84 -13.37
N ASN A 294 16.07 2.07 -12.29
CA ASN A 294 14.81 1.81 -11.59
C ASN A 294 14.41 3.02 -10.72
N VAL A 295 13.53 3.89 -11.24
CA VAL A 295 13.11 5.15 -10.57
C VAL A 295 12.67 4.95 -9.10
N PRO A 296 11.86 3.92 -8.73
CA PRO A 296 11.56 3.62 -7.33
C PRO A 296 12.80 3.42 -6.44
N PHE A 297 13.85 2.81 -6.97
CA PHE A 297 15.10 2.59 -6.22
C PHE A 297 15.84 3.92 -5.97
N MET A 298 15.95 4.76 -7.00
CA MET A 298 16.53 6.12 -6.87
C MET A 298 15.83 6.94 -5.80
N LEU A 299 14.49 6.97 -5.81
CA LEU A 299 13.70 7.69 -4.80
C LEU A 299 13.86 7.10 -3.39
N THR A 300 14.18 5.81 -3.27
CA THR A 300 14.45 5.21 -1.96
C THR A 300 15.80 5.64 -1.43
N ILE A 301 16.83 5.69 -2.29
CA ILE A 301 18.15 6.21 -1.94
C ILE A 301 18.06 7.68 -1.53
N LEU A 302 17.32 8.49 -2.28
CA LEU A 302 17.07 9.89 -1.93
C LEU A 302 16.53 10.00 -0.50
N ASN A 303 15.46 9.26 -0.18
CA ASN A 303 14.82 9.34 1.13
C ASN A 303 15.71 8.82 2.27
N ILE A 304 16.45 7.73 2.06
CA ILE A 304 17.39 7.21 3.07
C ILE A 304 18.47 8.25 3.35
N LYS A 305 19.10 8.79 2.31
CA LYS A 305 20.13 9.84 2.45
C LYS A 305 19.56 11.08 3.14
N PHE A 306 18.37 11.51 2.71
CA PHE A 306 17.66 12.66 3.28
C PHE A 306 17.42 12.50 4.78
N VAL A 307 16.86 11.35 5.19
CA VAL A 307 16.58 11.05 6.60
C VAL A 307 17.87 11.00 7.39
N CYS A 308 18.93 10.33 6.90
CA CYS A 308 20.20 10.26 7.63
C CYS A 308 20.81 11.66 7.87
N CYS A 309 20.98 12.47 6.82
CA CYS A 309 21.58 13.80 6.95
C CYS A 309 20.78 14.72 7.88
N ASN A 310 19.45 14.78 7.69
CA ASN A 310 18.61 15.69 8.49
C ASN A 310 18.36 15.19 9.92
N THR A 311 18.44 13.87 10.18
CA THR A 311 18.31 13.34 11.55
C THR A 311 19.52 13.73 12.40
N PHE A 312 20.73 13.70 11.84
CA PHE A 312 21.92 14.17 12.56
C PHE A 312 21.88 15.67 12.81
N TYR A 313 21.47 16.46 11.81
CA TYR A 313 21.24 17.90 11.99
C TYR A 313 20.25 18.18 13.12
N MET A 314 19.09 17.49 13.10
CA MET A 314 18.07 17.62 14.14
C MET A 314 18.56 17.17 15.52
N PHE A 315 19.30 16.06 15.61
CA PHE A 315 19.87 15.61 16.87
C PHE A 315 20.78 16.69 17.46
N ASN A 316 21.63 17.30 16.63
CA ASN A 316 22.46 18.41 17.06
C ASN A 316 21.62 19.61 17.51
N THR A 317 20.62 20.04 16.74
CA THR A 317 19.72 21.14 17.14
C THR A 317 19.02 20.87 18.47
N ILE A 318 18.48 19.67 18.68
CA ILE A 318 17.81 19.31 19.94
C ILE A 318 18.80 19.30 21.11
N LEU A 319 19.99 18.71 20.90
CA LEU A 319 21.04 18.66 21.92
C LEU A 319 21.45 20.07 22.37
N MET A 320 21.63 20.98 21.42
CA MET A 320 22.06 22.36 21.67
C MET A 320 20.92 23.22 22.23
N GLU A 321 19.75 23.23 21.60
CA GLU A 321 18.66 24.17 21.91
C GLU A 321 17.74 23.70 23.04
N VAL A 322 17.52 22.39 23.18
CA VAL A 322 16.58 21.84 24.17
C VAL A 322 17.29 21.36 25.41
N LEU A 323 18.39 20.64 25.23
CA LEU A 323 19.18 20.11 26.35
C LEU A 323 20.21 21.11 26.85
N GLY A 324 20.38 22.25 26.16
CA GLY A 324 21.32 23.30 26.54
C GLY A 324 22.79 22.86 26.46
N PHE A 325 23.10 21.79 25.72
CA PHE A 325 24.45 21.25 25.64
C PHE A 325 25.42 22.31 25.10
N GLY A 326 26.46 22.64 25.89
CA GLY A 326 27.39 23.72 25.56
C GLY A 326 26.92 25.14 25.91
N SER A 327 25.79 25.33 26.60
CA SER A 327 25.29 26.65 27.03
C SER A 327 24.96 26.71 28.53
N LYS A 328 25.14 27.89 29.15
CA LYS A 328 24.74 28.19 30.54
C LYS A 328 23.22 28.29 30.69
N THR A 329 22.51 27.18 30.87
CA THR A 329 21.09 27.21 31.30
C THR A 329 20.73 25.99 32.16
N GLY A 330 21.51 25.73 33.21
CA GLY A 330 21.08 24.87 34.32
C GLY A 330 20.71 25.73 35.52
N SER A 331 19.44 25.74 35.94
CA SER A 331 18.93 26.44 37.12
C SER A 331 19.40 25.79 38.43
N SER A 332 20.72 25.67 38.60
CA SER A 332 21.42 25.19 39.79
C SER A 332 22.32 26.31 40.27
N SER A 333 21.85 27.05 41.28
CA SER A 333 22.40 28.32 41.74
C SER A 333 23.75 28.23 42.48
N ASN A 334 24.65 27.28 42.15
CA ASN A 334 25.97 27.18 42.81
C ASN A 334 27.12 26.64 41.96
N ASP A 335 26.93 26.25 40.69
CA ASP A 335 28.03 25.81 39.81
C ASP A 335 27.99 26.61 38.50
N ASP A 336 28.40 27.88 38.58
CA ASP A 336 28.39 28.85 37.46
C ASP A 336 29.54 28.67 36.45
N GLN A 337 30.22 27.51 36.45
CA GLN A 337 31.38 27.27 35.58
C GLN A 337 30.96 26.64 34.24
N VAL A 338 31.25 27.32 33.12
CA VAL A 338 31.08 26.74 31.78
C VAL A 338 32.02 25.56 31.62
N ASP A 339 31.47 24.37 31.37
CA ASP A 339 32.29 23.23 30.94
C ASP A 339 32.81 23.50 29.52
N ILE A 340 34.05 23.99 29.44
CA ILE A 340 34.73 24.34 28.19
C ILE A 340 34.78 23.14 27.23
N ASN A 341 34.91 21.91 27.74
CA ASN A 341 34.95 20.73 26.88
C ASN A 341 33.59 20.49 26.21
N GLN A 342 32.49 20.69 26.95
CA GLN A 342 31.15 20.61 26.36
C GLN A 342 30.95 21.70 25.31
N TYR A 343 31.36 22.94 25.60
CA TYR A 343 31.24 24.05 24.67
C TYR A 343 32.06 23.86 23.40
N THR A 344 33.32 23.43 23.49
CA THR A 344 34.13 23.14 22.30
C THR A 344 33.56 21.98 21.49
N THR A 345 33.10 20.90 22.16
CA THR A 345 32.41 19.78 21.51
C THR A 345 31.14 20.23 20.77
N SER A 346 30.41 21.19 21.35
CA SER A 346 29.20 21.79 20.77
C SER A 346 29.50 22.48 19.43
N LEU A 347 30.66 23.13 19.31
CA LEU A 347 31.11 23.78 18.08
C LEU A 347 31.46 22.75 17.00
N TYR A 348 32.20 21.69 17.34
CA TYR A 348 32.51 20.59 16.41
C TYR A 348 31.25 19.92 15.86
N LEU A 349 30.25 19.66 16.71
CA LEU A 349 28.98 19.06 16.31
C LEU A 349 28.18 19.98 15.38
N THR A 350 28.22 21.29 15.63
CA THR A 350 27.57 22.30 14.78
C THR A 350 28.17 22.35 13.38
N ASP A 351 29.49 22.33 13.25
CA ASP A 351 30.16 22.34 11.95
C ASP A 351 29.96 21.03 11.18
N LEU A 352 30.00 19.90 11.88
CA LEU A 352 29.70 18.60 11.28
C LEU A 352 28.25 18.55 10.76
N SER A 353 27.31 19.12 11.52
CA SER A 353 25.91 19.25 11.16
C SER A 353 25.71 20.12 9.91
N ASN A 354 26.37 21.28 9.87
CA ASN A 354 26.38 22.21 8.73
C ASN A 354 26.98 21.55 7.47
N PHE A 355 28.09 20.84 7.62
CA PHE A 355 28.70 20.07 6.54
C PHE A 355 27.76 19.00 5.97
N LEU A 356 27.07 18.24 6.84
CA LEU A 356 26.12 17.21 6.40
C LEU A 356 24.93 17.79 5.62
N LEU A 357 24.49 19.00 5.98
CA LEU A 357 23.43 19.70 5.28
C LEU A 357 23.87 20.13 3.87
N ALA A 358 25.08 20.69 3.73
CA ALA A 358 25.66 21.01 2.43
C ALA A 358 25.88 19.74 1.58
N LEU A 359 26.40 18.67 2.18
CA LEU A 359 26.61 17.37 1.52
C LEU A 359 25.30 16.81 0.97
N HIS A 360 24.18 16.97 1.69
CA HIS A 360 22.87 16.54 1.25
C HIS A 360 22.48 17.21 -0.08
N GLY A 361 22.48 18.54 -0.12
CA GLY A 361 22.11 19.33 -1.30
C GLY A 361 23.09 19.16 -2.46
N ALA A 362 24.38 18.99 -2.18
CA ALA A 362 25.43 18.86 -3.19
C ALA A 362 25.40 17.53 -3.97
N THR A 363 24.75 16.49 -3.42
CA THR A 363 24.86 15.12 -3.96
C THR A 363 23.55 14.56 -4.50
N ASN A 364 22.41 15.28 -4.38
CA ASN A 364 21.11 14.83 -4.89
C ASN A 364 21.16 14.55 -6.39
N TRP A 365 21.90 15.37 -7.16
CA TRP A 365 22.00 15.22 -8.60
C TRP A 365 22.62 13.89 -9.06
N LEU A 366 23.56 13.33 -8.29
CA LEU A 366 24.23 12.05 -8.59
C LEU A 366 23.24 10.88 -8.73
N ILE A 367 22.13 10.95 -7.97
CA ILE A 367 21.09 9.93 -7.95
C ILE A 367 20.30 9.93 -9.27
N PHE A 368 19.98 11.11 -9.79
CA PHE A 368 19.06 11.28 -10.92
C PHE A 368 19.75 11.52 -12.26
N TYR A 369 21.02 11.94 -12.25
CA TYR A 369 21.77 12.20 -13.46
C TYR A 369 22.00 10.92 -14.27
N ASN A 370 21.75 11.01 -15.57
CA ASN A 370 21.93 9.88 -16.47
C ASN A 370 23.33 9.94 -17.08
N TRP A 371 24.28 9.43 -16.32
CA TRP A 371 25.69 9.37 -16.69
C TRP A 371 25.88 8.80 -18.12
N PRO A 372 26.59 9.53 -19.00
CA PRO A 372 26.90 9.01 -20.32
C PRO A 372 27.72 7.73 -20.17
N THR A 373 27.20 6.63 -20.70
CA THR A 373 27.93 5.36 -20.70
C THR A 373 29.17 5.50 -21.58
N PHE A 374 30.36 5.50 -20.96
CA PHE A 374 31.69 5.56 -21.61
C PHE A 374 31.93 4.48 -22.69
N LYS A 375 31.03 3.51 -22.84
CA LYS A 375 31.16 2.40 -23.78
C LYS A 375 31.05 2.78 -25.26
N ASN A 376 30.61 4.00 -25.61
CA ASN A 376 30.42 4.41 -27.00
C ASN A 376 31.46 5.41 -27.54
N SER A 377 32.36 5.96 -26.72
CA SER A 377 33.43 6.84 -27.25
C SER A 377 34.57 6.04 -27.89
N PHE A 378 34.92 4.87 -27.35
CA PHE A 378 36.02 4.06 -27.89
C PHE A 378 35.73 3.31 -29.20
N LYS A 379 34.47 3.26 -29.66
CA LYS A 379 34.12 2.63 -30.95
C LYS A 379 34.00 3.59 -32.12
N LYS A 380 34.24 4.89 -31.92
CA LYS A 380 34.02 5.90 -32.97
C LYS A 380 35.21 6.19 -33.88
N GLN A 381 36.32 5.45 -33.77
CA GLN A 381 37.46 5.58 -34.68
C GLN A 381 37.70 4.40 -35.63
N SER A 382 36.76 3.46 -35.76
CA SER A 382 36.87 2.42 -36.79
C SER A 382 35.56 2.24 -37.53
N LYS A 383 35.64 2.46 -38.86
CA LYS A 383 34.66 2.19 -39.92
C LYS A 383 33.77 3.37 -40.29
N GLU A 384 34.30 4.10 -41.26
CA GLU A 384 33.59 4.73 -42.38
C GLU A 384 32.35 3.96 -42.84
N GLY A 385 31.36 4.71 -43.32
CA GLY A 385 30.35 4.18 -44.23
C GLY A 385 29.10 3.60 -43.57
N LYS A 386 28.32 4.45 -42.89
CA LYS A 386 26.85 4.46 -43.00
C LYS A 386 26.30 5.72 -42.35
N PHE A 387 26.04 6.70 -43.21
CA PHE A 387 25.22 7.88 -42.92
C PHE A 387 23.92 7.43 -42.24
N THR A 388 23.86 7.56 -40.91
CA THR A 388 22.60 7.55 -40.19
C THR A 388 22.30 9.01 -39.89
N HIS A 389 21.61 9.63 -40.86
CA HIS A 389 20.99 10.93 -40.68
C HIS A 389 20.23 10.91 -39.35
N THR A 390 20.70 11.74 -38.43
CA THR A 390 20.04 12.01 -37.16
C THR A 390 18.88 12.95 -37.47
N ILE A 391 17.78 12.40 -37.99
CA ILE A 391 16.53 13.14 -38.15
C ILE A 391 15.70 12.82 -36.91
N CYS A 392 15.74 13.77 -35.97
CA CYS A 392 14.72 13.95 -34.98
C CYS A 392 13.34 14.04 -35.64
N SER A 393 12.34 13.44 -34.98
CA SER A 393 10.93 13.84 -34.98
C SER A 393 9.94 13.35 -36.03
N THR A 394 10.23 12.34 -36.86
CA THR A 394 9.11 11.56 -37.44
C THR A 394 8.55 10.60 -36.40
N SER A 395 7.32 10.90 -36.01
CA SER A 395 6.67 10.51 -34.76
C SER A 395 6.49 8.99 -34.59
N LEU A 396 6.30 8.55 -33.34
CA LEU A 396 5.90 7.20 -32.93
C LEU A 396 4.73 6.61 -33.77
N LYS A 397 3.98 7.44 -34.50
CA LYS A 397 2.93 7.07 -35.46
C LYS A 397 3.48 6.17 -36.58
N GLU A 398 4.68 6.45 -37.11
CA GLU A 398 5.36 5.61 -38.11
C GLU A 398 5.78 4.24 -37.53
N SER A 399 6.00 4.14 -36.21
CA SER A 399 6.32 2.87 -35.57
C SER A 399 5.13 1.93 -35.46
N LEU A 400 3.91 2.47 -35.47
CA LEU A 400 2.68 1.69 -35.31
C LEU A 400 2.32 0.99 -36.62
N ILE A 401 2.27 1.71 -37.74
CA ILE A 401 1.86 1.19 -39.06
C ILE A 401 2.59 1.93 -40.19
N ASP A 402 2.99 1.18 -41.21
CA ASP A 402 3.51 1.72 -42.49
C ASP A 402 2.41 2.50 -43.23
N LYS A 403 2.72 3.69 -43.73
CA LYS A 403 1.75 4.60 -44.35
C LYS A 403 1.04 3.96 -45.57
N ASN A 404 1.73 3.12 -46.34
CA ASN A 404 1.15 2.45 -47.50
C ASN A 404 0.13 1.40 -47.08
N ILE A 405 0.46 0.61 -46.05
CA ILE A 405 -0.44 -0.43 -45.51
C ILE A 405 -1.66 0.21 -44.84
N LEU A 406 -1.47 1.34 -44.15
CA LEU A 406 -2.59 2.09 -43.59
C LEU A 406 -3.56 2.55 -44.67
N ASN A 407 -3.05 3.04 -45.80
CA ASN A 407 -3.90 3.44 -46.93
C ASN A 407 -4.67 2.26 -47.52
N GLU A 408 -4.06 1.07 -47.63
CA GLU A 408 -4.77 -0.15 -48.05
C GLU A 408 -5.90 -0.53 -47.08
N ILE A 409 -5.66 -0.45 -45.76
CA ILE A 409 -6.70 -0.73 -44.75
C ILE A 409 -7.85 0.28 -44.85
N ILE A 410 -7.54 1.56 -45.03
CA ILE A 410 -8.54 2.62 -45.18
C ILE A 410 -9.36 2.41 -46.46
N GLN A 411 -8.72 2.02 -47.56
CA GLN A 411 -9.40 1.74 -48.82
C GLN A 411 -10.37 0.55 -48.67
N GLU A 412 -9.91 -0.57 -48.13
CA GLU A 412 -10.77 -1.74 -47.85
C GLU A 412 -11.91 -1.40 -46.89
N TRP A 413 -11.65 -0.54 -45.89
CA TRP A 413 -12.68 -0.09 -44.96
C TRP A 413 -13.71 0.84 -45.62
N ASN A 414 -13.28 1.73 -46.52
CA ASN A 414 -14.21 2.59 -47.26
C ASN A 414 -15.10 1.78 -48.20
N ASP A 415 -14.55 0.75 -48.84
CA ASP A 415 -15.29 -0.11 -49.78
C ASP A 415 -16.29 -1.04 -49.07
N LYS A 416 -15.93 -1.58 -47.89
CA LYS A 416 -16.67 -2.69 -47.25
C LYS A 416 -17.11 -2.42 -45.80
N GLY A 417 -16.69 -1.32 -45.18
CA GLY A 417 -16.73 -1.13 -43.73
C GLY A 417 -18.12 -1.23 -43.11
N ILE A 418 -19.16 -0.75 -43.80
CA ILE A 418 -20.55 -0.86 -43.31
C ILE A 418 -21.04 -2.32 -43.32
N TYR A 419 -20.75 -3.04 -44.41
CA TYR A 419 -21.05 -4.46 -44.55
C TYR A 419 -20.29 -5.29 -43.51
N VAL A 420 -18.98 -5.00 -43.34
CA VAL A 420 -18.11 -5.63 -42.35
C VAL A 420 -18.67 -5.44 -40.94
N SER A 421 -19.12 -4.24 -40.61
CA SER A 421 -19.65 -3.92 -39.27
C SER A 421 -20.97 -4.62 -38.98
N ILE A 422 -21.91 -4.63 -39.94
CA ILE A 422 -23.18 -5.35 -39.80
C ILE A 422 -22.94 -6.87 -39.70
N LYS A 423 -22.08 -7.44 -40.55
CA LYS A 423 -21.71 -8.86 -40.48
C LYS A 423 -20.98 -9.22 -39.20
N PHE A 424 -20.13 -8.33 -38.71
CA PHE A 424 -19.44 -8.49 -37.43
C PHE A 424 -20.45 -8.58 -36.29
N VAL A 425 -21.41 -7.64 -36.21
CA VAL A 425 -22.47 -7.66 -35.20
C VAL A 425 -23.27 -8.95 -35.33
N GLN A 426 -23.73 -9.30 -36.54
CA GLN A 426 -24.48 -10.54 -36.78
C GLN A 426 -23.71 -11.80 -36.30
N LYS A 427 -22.43 -11.94 -36.68
CA LYS A 427 -21.58 -13.07 -36.28
C LYS A 427 -21.36 -13.09 -34.76
N PHE A 428 -21.15 -11.93 -34.15
CA PHE A 428 -20.91 -11.80 -32.72
C PHE A 428 -22.16 -12.15 -31.89
N ILE A 429 -23.34 -11.67 -32.32
CA ILE A 429 -24.63 -11.99 -31.69
C ILE A 429 -24.88 -13.51 -31.75
N ASN A 430 -24.70 -14.12 -32.92
CA ASN A 430 -24.95 -15.54 -33.12
C ASN A 430 -24.08 -16.44 -32.23
N GLU A 431 -22.80 -16.08 -32.04
CA GLU A 431 -21.90 -16.87 -31.20
C GLU A 431 -21.98 -16.56 -29.70
N LYS A 432 -22.40 -15.35 -29.35
CA LYS A 432 -22.47 -14.87 -27.96
C LYS A 432 -23.84 -14.29 -27.62
N PRO A 433 -24.95 -15.03 -27.80
CA PRO A 433 -26.30 -14.51 -27.56
C PRO A 433 -26.48 -14.08 -26.09
N LYS A 434 -25.81 -14.78 -25.16
CA LYS A 434 -25.88 -14.49 -23.73
C LYS A 434 -25.42 -13.10 -23.32
N LEU A 435 -24.61 -12.41 -24.14
CA LEU A 435 -24.20 -11.02 -23.85
C LEU A 435 -25.33 -10.02 -24.06
N LEU A 436 -26.40 -10.43 -24.76
CA LEU A 436 -27.57 -9.62 -25.08
C LEU A 436 -28.84 -10.09 -24.36
N ASN A 437 -28.72 -11.04 -23.42
CA ASN A 437 -29.84 -11.67 -22.71
C ASN A 437 -30.76 -10.71 -21.92
N ASN A 438 -30.53 -9.40 -21.93
CA ASN A 438 -31.48 -8.41 -21.43
C ASN A 438 -32.40 -7.82 -22.50
N TYR A 439 -32.26 -8.23 -23.77
CA TYR A 439 -33.11 -7.81 -24.89
C TYR A 439 -33.61 -9.05 -25.62
N ASN A 440 -34.69 -9.64 -25.11
CA ASN A 440 -35.42 -10.66 -25.86
C ASN A 440 -35.99 -10.00 -27.13
N ASN A 441 -35.67 -10.58 -28.30
CA ASN A 441 -36.07 -10.14 -29.64
C ASN A 441 -35.33 -8.90 -30.17
N ILE A 442 -34.03 -9.04 -30.44
CA ILE A 442 -33.33 -8.12 -31.34
C ILE A 442 -33.81 -8.44 -32.76
N GLU A 443 -34.78 -7.67 -33.26
CA GLU A 443 -35.19 -7.72 -34.67
C GLU A 443 -34.01 -7.39 -35.59
N TYR A 444 -34.11 -7.82 -36.86
CA TYR A 444 -33.04 -7.60 -37.86
C TYR A 444 -32.67 -6.11 -38.01
N GLU A 445 -33.62 -5.19 -37.77
CA GLU A 445 -33.39 -3.74 -37.78
C GLU A 445 -32.38 -3.29 -36.71
N ASN A 446 -32.44 -3.84 -35.49
CA ASN A 446 -31.50 -3.50 -34.42
C ASN A 446 -30.05 -3.94 -34.74
N ILE A 447 -29.87 -5.05 -35.47
CA ILE A 447 -28.53 -5.51 -35.90
C ILE A 447 -27.90 -4.49 -36.84
N LYS A 448 -28.71 -3.96 -37.78
CA LYS A 448 -28.24 -2.99 -38.76
C LYS A 448 -27.83 -1.69 -38.07
N GLU A 449 -28.66 -1.16 -37.18
CA GLU A 449 -28.37 0.07 -36.43
C GLU A 449 -27.09 -0.05 -35.59
N VAL A 450 -26.93 -1.16 -34.84
CA VAL A 450 -25.71 -1.41 -34.06
C VAL A 450 -24.50 -1.56 -34.98
N GLY A 451 -24.66 -2.20 -36.14
CA GLY A 451 -23.62 -2.29 -37.18
C GLY A 451 -23.20 -0.92 -37.71
N GLU A 452 -24.15 -0.02 -37.99
CA GLU A 452 -23.89 1.34 -38.45
C GLU A 452 -23.16 2.17 -37.38
N ASN A 453 -23.53 2.03 -36.11
CA ASN A 453 -22.83 2.66 -34.99
C ASN A 453 -21.38 2.17 -34.84
N VAL A 454 -21.14 0.86 -34.98
CA VAL A 454 -19.79 0.28 -35.00
C VAL A 454 -18.98 0.86 -36.17
N HIS A 455 -19.60 0.96 -37.35
CA HIS A 455 -18.94 1.53 -38.53
C HIS A 455 -18.51 2.97 -38.28
N LYS A 456 -19.40 3.82 -37.75
CA LYS A 456 -19.11 5.24 -37.45
C LYS A 456 -17.93 5.42 -36.49
N ILE A 457 -17.86 4.60 -35.44
CA ILE A 457 -16.77 4.63 -34.46
C ILE A 457 -15.43 4.28 -35.11
N ILE A 458 -15.40 3.21 -35.92
CA ILE A 458 -14.16 2.77 -36.58
C ILE A 458 -13.74 3.77 -37.67
N ASN A 459 -14.69 4.35 -38.40
CA ASN A 459 -14.40 5.35 -39.42
C ASN A 459 -13.72 6.60 -38.82
N GLN A 460 -14.29 7.14 -37.73
CA GLN A 460 -13.67 8.26 -37.01
C GLN A 460 -12.27 7.90 -36.48
N PHE A 461 -12.08 6.68 -35.97
CA PHE A 461 -10.75 6.22 -35.54
C PHE A 461 -9.74 6.25 -36.69
N LEU A 462 -10.13 5.78 -37.88
CA LEU A 462 -9.27 5.75 -39.07
C LEU A 462 -8.98 7.15 -39.63
N GLU A 463 -9.95 8.07 -39.60
CA GLU A 463 -9.76 9.48 -39.99
C GLU A 463 -8.76 10.22 -39.07
N ILE A 464 -8.89 10.04 -37.75
CA ILE A 464 -7.90 10.59 -36.80
C ILE A 464 -6.54 9.95 -37.08
N LEU A 465 -6.47 8.65 -37.40
CA LEU A 465 -5.19 8.01 -37.69
C LEU A 465 -4.55 8.52 -38.99
N SER A 466 -5.34 8.81 -40.03
CA SER A 466 -4.84 9.24 -41.35
C SER A 466 -4.42 10.71 -41.40
N SER A 467 -5.05 11.57 -40.59
CA SER A 467 -4.69 13.00 -40.51
C SER A 467 -3.22 13.21 -40.12
N ASN A 468 -2.49 14.04 -40.87
CA ASN A 468 -1.07 14.31 -40.58
C ASN A 468 -0.88 15.18 -39.30
N GLU A 469 -1.91 15.92 -38.88
CA GLU A 469 -1.84 16.87 -37.75
C GLU A 469 -2.05 16.22 -36.37
N THR A 470 -2.61 15.03 -36.30
CA THR A 470 -2.99 14.40 -35.02
C THR A 470 -1.85 13.58 -34.42
N SER A 471 -1.63 13.75 -33.12
CA SER A 471 -0.66 12.97 -32.37
C SER A 471 -1.21 11.59 -31.98
N LEU A 472 -0.33 10.66 -31.64
CA LEU A 472 -0.73 9.38 -31.08
C LEU A 472 -1.50 9.52 -29.76
N GLU A 473 -1.24 10.62 -29.04
CA GLU A 473 -1.85 10.94 -27.76
C GLU A 473 -3.32 11.34 -27.95
N ASP A 474 -3.63 12.03 -29.05
CA ASP A 474 -5.01 12.36 -29.46
C ASP A 474 -5.79 11.08 -29.83
N LEU A 475 -5.15 10.16 -30.55
CA LEU A 475 -5.74 8.85 -30.89
C LEU A 475 -6.04 8.04 -29.62
N ALA A 476 -5.09 8.00 -28.68
CA ALA A 476 -5.27 7.32 -27.40
C ALA A 476 -6.38 7.97 -26.55
N LYS A 477 -6.49 9.30 -26.59
CA LYS A 477 -7.54 10.06 -25.91
C LYS A 477 -8.91 9.77 -26.50
N TYR A 478 -9.04 9.71 -27.82
CA TYR A 478 -10.27 9.31 -28.50
C TYR A 478 -10.73 7.91 -28.07
N CYS A 479 -9.84 6.90 -28.14
CA CYS A 479 -10.16 5.55 -27.69
C CYS A 479 -10.54 5.51 -26.20
N LYS A 480 -9.80 6.22 -25.33
CA LYS A 480 -10.14 6.31 -23.91
C LYS A 480 -11.51 6.93 -23.68
N ASN A 481 -11.89 7.96 -24.43
CA ASN A 481 -13.21 8.59 -24.33
C ASN A 481 -14.31 7.59 -24.69
N ILE A 482 -14.17 6.83 -25.78
CA ILE A 482 -15.15 5.79 -26.14
C ILE A 482 -15.27 4.77 -24.98
N GLY A 483 -14.15 4.26 -24.50
CA GLY A 483 -14.14 3.31 -23.38
C GLY A 483 -14.77 3.89 -22.12
N SER A 484 -14.51 5.16 -21.83
CA SER A 484 -15.10 5.89 -20.71
C SER A 484 -16.62 6.04 -20.85
N THR A 485 -17.12 6.41 -22.02
CA THR A 485 -18.56 6.55 -22.30
C THR A 485 -19.29 5.22 -22.10
N TYR A 486 -18.71 4.13 -22.61
CA TYR A 486 -19.33 2.80 -22.58
C TYR A 486 -18.80 1.90 -21.45
N TYR A 487 -18.31 2.49 -20.35
CA TYR A 487 -17.60 1.75 -19.30
C TYR A 487 -18.45 0.67 -18.61
N LYS A 488 -19.78 0.84 -18.57
CA LYS A 488 -20.71 -0.13 -17.95
C LYS A 488 -20.63 -1.51 -18.62
N ILE A 489 -20.30 -1.55 -19.92
CA ILE A 489 -20.18 -2.78 -20.71
C ILE A 489 -18.90 -3.56 -20.35
N ASN A 490 -17.90 -2.91 -19.74
CA ASN A 490 -16.60 -3.50 -19.43
C ASN A 490 -16.68 -4.69 -18.45
N TYR A 491 -17.77 -4.82 -17.68
CA TYR A 491 -18.04 -6.01 -16.87
C TYR A 491 -18.20 -7.28 -17.72
N TYR A 492 -18.77 -7.13 -18.92
CA TYR A 492 -19.06 -8.22 -19.84
C TYR A 492 -17.95 -8.48 -20.86
N LEU A 493 -17.10 -7.49 -21.15
CA LEU A 493 -16.02 -7.58 -22.14
C LEU A 493 -14.71 -8.11 -21.53
N ASN A 494 -14.62 -9.42 -21.34
CA ASN A 494 -13.36 -10.05 -20.94
C ASN A 494 -12.32 -10.03 -22.09
N ALA A 495 -11.05 -10.36 -21.76
CA ALA A 495 -9.97 -10.31 -22.74
C ALA A 495 -10.17 -11.27 -23.93
N ASP A 496 -10.84 -12.40 -23.69
CA ASP A 496 -11.13 -13.39 -24.74
C ASP A 496 -12.17 -12.86 -25.72
N ILE A 497 -13.25 -12.24 -25.23
CA ILE A 497 -14.28 -11.60 -26.05
C ILE A 497 -13.68 -10.52 -26.94
N LEU A 498 -12.85 -9.64 -26.38
CA LEU A 498 -12.18 -8.58 -27.15
C LEU A 498 -11.25 -9.16 -28.23
N LYS A 499 -10.56 -10.26 -27.95
CA LYS A 499 -9.72 -10.97 -28.91
C LYS A 499 -10.55 -11.60 -30.03
N THR A 500 -11.69 -12.18 -29.68
CA THR A 500 -12.67 -12.73 -30.64
C THR A 500 -13.23 -11.62 -31.53
N MET A 501 -13.63 -10.48 -30.95
CA MET A 501 -14.15 -9.34 -31.73
C MET A 501 -13.13 -8.83 -32.74
N ARG A 502 -11.89 -8.65 -32.30
CA ARG A 502 -10.76 -8.28 -33.17
C ARG A 502 -10.57 -9.27 -34.33
N ASN A 503 -10.59 -10.56 -34.02
CA ASN A 503 -10.40 -11.59 -35.03
C ASN A 503 -11.54 -11.56 -36.06
N TYR A 504 -12.80 -11.40 -35.66
CA TYR A 504 -13.93 -11.30 -36.60
C TYR A 504 -13.88 -10.05 -37.44
N LEU A 505 -13.56 -8.89 -36.86
CA LEU A 505 -13.36 -7.67 -37.62
C LEU A 505 -12.24 -7.83 -38.66
N SER A 506 -11.11 -8.42 -38.28
CA SER A 506 -9.96 -8.61 -39.19
C SER A 506 -10.25 -9.65 -40.27
N GLU A 507 -10.89 -10.77 -39.91
CA GLU A 507 -11.29 -11.83 -40.83
C GLU A 507 -12.30 -11.31 -41.87
N ILE A 508 -13.35 -10.62 -41.43
CA ILE A 508 -14.43 -10.15 -42.32
C ILE A 508 -13.93 -9.03 -43.24
N LEU A 509 -13.09 -8.12 -42.73
CA LEU A 509 -12.51 -7.03 -43.53
C LEU A 509 -11.62 -7.57 -44.66
N LEU A 510 -10.87 -8.65 -44.40
CA LEU A 510 -9.89 -9.21 -45.34
C LEU A 510 -10.47 -10.30 -46.27
N LEU A 511 -11.76 -10.61 -46.17
CA LEU A 511 -12.40 -11.51 -47.11
C LEU A 511 -12.38 -10.91 -48.53
N THR A 512 -11.82 -11.69 -49.46
CA THR A 512 -11.90 -11.38 -50.89
C THR A 512 -13.37 -11.52 -51.34
N PRO A 513 -13.95 -10.56 -52.06
CA PRO A 513 -15.36 -10.58 -52.39
C PRO A 513 -15.66 -11.71 -53.39
N VAL A 514 -16.27 -12.79 -52.91
CA VAL A 514 -17.05 -13.69 -53.78
C VAL A 514 -18.41 -13.02 -53.96
N ILE A 515 -18.44 -11.93 -54.73
CA ILE A 515 -19.68 -11.26 -55.12
C ILE A 515 -20.36 -12.12 -56.20
N ASN A 516 -21.63 -12.47 -55.98
CA ASN A 516 -22.59 -13.14 -56.87
C ASN A 516 -22.57 -14.67 -56.98
N LEU A 517 -22.60 -15.41 -55.86
CA LEU A 517 -23.12 -16.79 -55.90
C LEU A 517 -24.35 -16.92 -55.00
N SER A 518 -25.48 -17.27 -55.63
CA SER A 518 -26.74 -17.58 -54.95
C SER A 518 -26.59 -18.81 -54.04
N GLU A 519 -27.46 -18.93 -53.03
CA GLU A 519 -27.42 -19.97 -51.98
C GLU A 519 -27.26 -21.40 -52.51
N SER A 520 -27.70 -21.68 -53.74
CA SER A 520 -27.55 -23.01 -54.36
C SER A 520 -26.10 -23.41 -54.66
N GLN A 521 -25.17 -22.46 -54.83
CA GLN A 521 -23.76 -22.78 -55.11
C GLN A 521 -22.90 -22.91 -53.84
N ILE A 522 -23.39 -22.46 -52.68
CA ILE A 522 -22.70 -22.58 -51.39
C ILE A 522 -22.60 -24.06 -50.96
N ILE A 523 -23.59 -24.88 -51.32
CA ILE A 523 -23.66 -26.29 -50.88
C ILE A 523 -22.64 -27.17 -51.62
N THR A 524 -22.28 -26.85 -52.88
CA THR A 524 -21.41 -27.72 -53.70
C THR A 524 -19.93 -27.33 -53.74
N THR A 525 -19.53 -26.19 -53.17
CA THR A 525 -18.12 -25.77 -53.17
C THR A 525 -17.34 -26.07 -51.88
N ASN A 526 -17.93 -26.83 -50.95
CA ASN A 526 -17.21 -27.33 -49.81
C ASN A 526 -16.16 -28.40 -50.22
N VAL A 527 -14.91 -28.08 -49.90
CA VAL A 527 -13.72 -28.96 -49.77
C VAL A 527 -12.70 -28.98 -50.94
N LYS A 528 -13.05 -28.95 -52.24
CA LYS A 528 -12.01 -29.22 -53.28
C LYS A 528 -11.45 -28.05 -54.09
N LYS A 529 -12.03 -26.84 -54.08
CA LYS A 529 -11.51 -25.71 -54.88
C LYS A 529 -10.74 -24.62 -54.13
N LYS A 530 -10.56 -24.74 -52.80
CA LYS A 530 -9.81 -23.76 -51.99
C LYS A 530 -8.34 -23.58 -52.40
N ASN A 531 -7.76 -24.53 -53.15
CA ASN A 531 -6.35 -24.48 -53.56
C ASN A 531 -6.09 -23.93 -54.97
N LYS A 532 -7.10 -23.59 -55.79
CA LYS A 532 -6.85 -23.23 -57.21
C LYS A 532 -7.15 -21.77 -57.61
N LEU A 533 -7.71 -20.95 -56.73
CA LEU A 533 -8.08 -19.56 -57.05
C LEU A 533 -7.28 -18.48 -56.30
N VAL A 534 -6.25 -18.84 -55.55
CA VAL A 534 -5.40 -17.88 -54.83
C VAL A 534 -4.02 -17.82 -55.51
N ASN A 535 -3.97 -17.26 -56.72
CA ASN A 535 -2.72 -17.03 -57.45
C ASN A 535 -2.18 -15.60 -57.32
N ASN A 536 -2.71 -14.79 -56.40
CA ASN A 536 -2.08 -13.53 -55.99
C ASN A 536 -1.58 -13.65 -54.54
N SER A 537 -0.34 -13.18 -54.33
CA SER A 537 0.62 -13.57 -53.30
C SER A 537 0.09 -13.73 -51.85
N PRO A 538 0.27 -14.89 -51.19
CA PRO A 538 -0.10 -15.08 -49.77
C PRO A 538 0.67 -14.20 -48.77
N GLN A 539 1.77 -13.55 -49.18
CA GLN A 539 2.56 -12.68 -48.31
C GLN A 539 1.89 -11.33 -48.00
N SER A 540 1.15 -10.72 -48.94
CA SER A 540 0.51 -9.41 -48.72
C SER A 540 -0.65 -9.51 -47.72
N THR A 541 -1.49 -10.54 -47.87
CA THR A 541 -2.67 -10.76 -47.01
C THR A 541 -2.28 -11.01 -45.55
N PHE A 542 -1.24 -11.83 -45.32
CA PHE A 542 -0.71 -12.09 -43.98
C PHE A 542 -0.15 -10.84 -43.31
N LEU A 543 0.53 -9.99 -44.09
CA LEU A 543 1.08 -8.74 -43.60
C LEU A 543 -0.06 -7.81 -43.17
N LEU A 544 -1.07 -7.63 -44.01
CA LEU A 544 -2.25 -6.78 -43.76
C LEU A 544 -3.01 -7.22 -42.50
N GLU A 545 -3.26 -8.53 -42.32
CA GLU A 545 -3.89 -9.10 -41.12
C GLU A 545 -3.11 -8.78 -39.84
N LYS A 546 -1.78 -8.94 -39.87
CA LYS A 546 -0.91 -8.63 -38.73
C LYS A 546 -1.00 -7.15 -38.34
N TYR A 547 -1.13 -6.24 -39.31
CA TYR A 547 -1.25 -4.81 -39.07
C TYR A 547 -2.65 -4.41 -38.57
N CYS A 548 -3.72 -4.96 -39.15
CA CYS A 548 -5.09 -4.83 -38.62
C CYS A 548 -5.15 -5.25 -37.15
N HIS A 549 -4.55 -6.39 -36.80
CA HIS A 549 -4.46 -6.84 -35.42
C HIS A 549 -3.72 -5.87 -34.50
N LYS A 550 -2.61 -5.27 -34.94
CA LYS A 550 -1.89 -4.25 -34.14
C LYS A 550 -2.76 -3.02 -33.87
N LEU A 551 -3.43 -2.52 -34.90
CA LEU A 551 -4.30 -1.35 -34.84
C LEU A 551 -5.45 -1.56 -33.85
N PHE A 552 -6.21 -2.64 -34.01
CA PHE A 552 -7.31 -2.97 -33.13
C PHE A 552 -6.86 -3.27 -31.70
N ASN A 553 -5.71 -3.94 -31.51
CA ASN A 553 -5.17 -4.15 -30.17
C ASN A 553 -4.80 -2.83 -29.47
N PHE A 554 -4.28 -1.84 -30.20
CA PHE A 554 -4.04 -0.50 -29.66
C PHE A 554 -5.35 0.14 -29.21
N ALA A 555 -6.36 0.19 -30.08
CA ALA A 555 -7.66 0.79 -29.78
C ALA A 555 -8.33 0.12 -28.57
N ILE A 556 -8.40 -1.21 -28.56
CA ILE A 556 -8.96 -2.01 -27.46
C ILE A 556 -8.23 -1.72 -26.14
N ARG A 557 -6.90 -1.60 -26.15
CA ARG A 557 -6.11 -1.33 -24.94
C ARG A 557 -6.45 0.06 -24.37
N GLU A 558 -6.50 1.08 -25.21
CA GLU A 558 -6.79 2.45 -24.78
C GLU A 558 -8.26 2.60 -24.35
N MET A 559 -9.21 2.00 -25.07
CA MET A 559 -10.62 1.91 -24.66
C MET A 559 -10.77 1.23 -23.30
N LYS A 560 -10.16 0.06 -23.12
CA LYS A 560 -10.20 -0.63 -21.82
C LYS A 560 -9.60 0.21 -20.72
N SER A 561 -8.52 0.96 -21.01
CA SER A 561 -7.96 1.90 -20.05
C SER A 561 -8.97 2.99 -19.67
N GLY A 562 -9.67 3.60 -20.64
CA GLY A 562 -10.70 4.61 -20.39
C GLY A 562 -11.90 4.06 -19.60
N ALA A 563 -12.36 2.86 -19.94
CA ALA A 563 -13.44 2.19 -19.24
C ALA A 563 -13.11 1.88 -17.77
N ILE A 564 -11.89 1.38 -17.52
CA ILE A 564 -11.43 1.14 -16.14
C ILE A 564 -11.36 2.44 -15.36
N CYS A 565 -10.86 3.51 -15.98
CA CYS A 565 -10.79 4.84 -15.38
C CYS A 565 -12.19 5.35 -14.97
N ALA A 566 -13.16 5.33 -15.88
CA ALA A 566 -14.53 5.76 -15.62
C ALA A 566 -15.24 4.89 -14.56
N ALA A 567 -15.01 3.57 -14.57
CA ALA A 567 -15.58 2.67 -13.57
C ALA A 567 -15.08 2.97 -12.14
N VAL A 568 -13.83 3.42 -12.00
CA VAL A 568 -13.27 3.84 -10.71
C VAL A 568 -13.84 5.18 -10.27
N GLU A 569 -14.02 6.12 -11.18
CA GLU A 569 -14.59 7.45 -10.90
C GLU A 569 -16.08 7.38 -10.55
N ALA A 570 -16.86 6.51 -11.22
CA ALA A 570 -18.27 6.27 -10.90
C ALA A 570 -18.47 5.72 -9.48
N ARG A 571 -17.51 4.99 -8.92
CA ARG A 571 -17.55 4.54 -7.51
C ARG A 571 -17.26 5.65 -6.50
N ARG A 572 -16.72 6.80 -6.93
CA ARG A 572 -16.42 7.95 -6.06
C ARG A 572 -17.57 8.92 -5.91
N ILE A 573 -18.50 8.99 -6.87
CA ILE A 573 -19.68 9.84 -6.71
C ILE A 573 -20.56 9.17 -5.65
N PRO A 574 -20.73 9.75 -4.46
CA PRO A 574 -21.65 9.22 -3.48
C PRO A 574 -23.01 9.20 -4.14
N ILE A 575 -23.67 8.04 -4.15
CA ILE A 575 -25.02 7.83 -4.68
C ILE A 575 -26.00 8.57 -3.76
N LYS A 576 -25.95 9.91 -3.74
CA LYS A 576 -26.84 10.74 -2.95
C LYS A 576 -28.00 11.32 -3.76
N ASN A 577 -28.12 10.99 -5.06
CA ASN A 577 -29.27 11.40 -5.88
C ASN A 577 -29.83 10.28 -6.79
N VAL A 578 -29.62 9.00 -6.47
CA VAL A 578 -30.32 7.90 -7.18
C VAL A 578 -30.87 6.89 -6.17
N CYS A 579 -31.67 7.39 -5.23
CA CYS A 579 -32.80 6.66 -4.67
C CYS A 579 -34.02 7.36 -5.27
N SER A 580 -34.69 6.79 -6.28
CA SER A 580 -35.80 5.88 -6.05
C SER A 580 -36.02 4.98 -7.27
N GLU A 581 -36.19 3.69 -6.99
CA GLU A 581 -36.96 2.67 -7.72
C GLU A 581 -36.95 2.66 -9.27
N LYS A 582 -36.46 1.52 -9.77
CA LYS A 582 -36.49 1.01 -11.14
C LYS A 582 -37.74 1.40 -11.94
N VAL A 583 -37.56 2.17 -13.01
CA VAL A 583 -38.48 2.18 -14.17
C VAL A 583 -37.63 2.36 -15.43
N LEU A 584 -37.69 1.39 -16.35
CA LEU A 584 -37.15 1.52 -17.70
C LEU A 584 -38.04 2.52 -18.45
N VAL A 585 -37.48 3.69 -18.77
CA VAL A 585 -38.15 4.74 -19.54
C VAL A 585 -37.67 4.61 -20.98
N GLU A 586 -38.56 4.20 -21.87
CA GLU A 586 -38.31 4.23 -23.30
C GLU A 586 -38.55 5.65 -23.80
N TYR A 587 -37.53 6.21 -24.44
CA TYR A 587 -37.44 7.61 -24.88
C TYR A 587 -37.65 7.63 -26.39
N GLU A 588 -38.85 7.99 -26.86
CA GLU A 588 -39.08 8.26 -28.27
C GLU A 588 -38.92 9.75 -28.54
N CYS A 589 -37.92 10.06 -29.36
CA CYS A 589 -37.59 11.41 -29.80
C CYS A 589 -38.30 11.67 -31.13
N ASN A 590 -39.37 12.46 -31.13
CA ASN A 590 -39.92 13.05 -32.34
C ASN A 590 -40.15 14.54 -32.12
N ASP A 591 -39.78 15.33 -33.13
CA ASP A 591 -39.28 16.70 -33.00
C ASP A 591 -40.21 17.77 -32.40
N ASN A 592 -41.43 17.49 -31.90
CA ASN A 592 -42.30 18.57 -31.39
C ASN A 592 -43.32 18.26 -30.26
N SER A 593 -43.20 17.18 -29.47
CA SER A 593 -43.91 17.12 -28.17
C SER A 593 -43.48 15.95 -27.28
N GLU A 594 -43.21 16.24 -26.00
CA GLU A 594 -42.79 15.28 -24.97
C GLU A 594 -44.01 14.64 -24.27
N LYS A 595 -44.16 13.31 -24.31
CA LYS A 595 -45.09 12.58 -23.43
C LYS A 595 -44.50 11.25 -22.96
N ILE A 596 -44.51 11.05 -21.65
CA ILE A 596 -43.98 9.91 -20.91
C ILE A 596 -45.13 8.95 -20.56
N ARG A 597 -44.99 7.64 -20.83
CA ARG A 597 -45.94 6.62 -20.35
C ARG A 597 -45.22 5.47 -19.64
N PHE A 598 -45.86 5.02 -18.56
CA PHE A 598 -45.43 3.96 -17.65
C PHE A 598 -46.14 2.64 -18.00
N ILE A 599 -45.42 1.51 -18.06
CA ILE A 599 -45.99 0.18 -18.31
C ILE A 599 -45.83 -0.68 -17.06
N ASP A 600 -46.95 -1.24 -16.58
CA ASP A 600 -47.08 -2.07 -15.37
C ASP A 600 -46.96 -3.56 -15.72
N ASP A 601 -46.00 -4.24 -15.11
CA ASP A 601 -45.50 -5.57 -15.49
C ASP A 601 -46.13 -6.66 -14.61
N LYS A 602 -47.41 -6.96 -14.86
CA LYS A 602 -48.14 -8.07 -14.23
C LYS A 602 -49.03 -8.81 -15.22
N LYS A 603 -48.46 -9.47 -16.25
CA LYS A 603 -49.22 -10.47 -17.03
C LYS A 603 -48.42 -11.39 -17.97
N THR A 604 -47.32 -12.01 -17.53
CA THR A 604 -46.66 -13.06 -18.35
C THR A 604 -45.86 -14.04 -17.48
N THR A 605 -46.54 -14.76 -16.59
CA THR A 605 -45.92 -15.85 -15.80
C THR A 605 -46.76 -17.14 -15.74
N ASN A 606 -47.78 -17.30 -16.60
CA ASN A 606 -48.76 -18.38 -16.48
C ASN A 606 -48.78 -19.43 -17.63
N THR A 607 -47.71 -19.62 -18.40
CA THR A 607 -47.76 -20.62 -19.50
C THR A 607 -46.50 -21.46 -19.71
N PHE A 608 -45.62 -21.57 -18.71
CA PHE A 608 -44.45 -22.48 -18.79
C PHE A 608 -44.48 -23.65 -17.79
N HIS A 609 -45.56 -23.81 -17.02
CA HIS A 609 -45.66 -24.85 -15.99
C HIS A 609 -46.57 -26.05 -16.33
N GLU A 610 -47.07 -26.17 -17.56
CA GLU A 610 -48.00 -27.27 -17.93
C GLU A 610 -47.46 -28.31 -18.93
N PHE A 611 -46.15 -28.36 -19.20
CA PHE A 611 -45.63 -29.34 -20.18
C PHE A 611 -44.53 -30.29 -19.71
N ILE A 612 -44.24 -30.40 -18.41
CA ILE A 612 -43.22 -31.34 -17.90
C ILE A 612 -43.72 -32.17 -16.70
N ASP A 613 -44.98 -32.59 -16.70
CA ASP A 613 -45.54 -33.43 -15.62
C ASP A 613 -46.24 -34.73 -16.08
N LYS A 614 -45.81 -35.29 -17.22
CA LYS A 614 -46.22 -36.65 -17.62
C LYS A 614 -45.00 -37.47 -18.01
N ASN A 615 -44.73 -38.47 -17.18
CA ASN A 615 -43.83 -39.62 -17.33
C ASN A 615 -42.70 -39.61 -16.29
N ASN A 616 -42.92 -40.35 -15.20
CA ASN A 616 -42.00 -41.39 -14.71
C ASN A 616 -42.61 -41.99 -13.44
N GLU A 617 -43.53 -42.93 -13.66
CA GLU A 617 -44.08 -43.86 -12.70
C GLU A 617 -43.34 -45.20 -12.85
N TYR A 618 -43.27 -46.00 -11.77
CA TYR A 618 -42.55 -47.28 -11.60
C TYR A 618 -41.05 -47.22 -11.28
N ASN A 619 -40.68 -47.42 -10.00
CA ASN A 619 -40.59 -48.78 -9.47
C ASN A 619 -40.30 -48.80 -7.97
N ASP A 620 -41.09 -49.63 -7.31
CA ASP A 620 -41.14 -49.89 -5.88
C ASP A 620 -40.06 -50.86 -5.39
N ASN A 621 -39.85 -50.78 -4.07
CA ASN A 621 -39.47 -51.86 -3.15
C ASN A 621 -38.06 -52.46 -3.21
N PHE A 622 -37.23 -52.12 -2.20
CA PHE A 622 -36.60 -53.16 -1.39
C PHE A 622 -36.33 -52.70 0.04
N TYR A 623 -36.80 -53.51 0.98
CA TYR A 623 -36.80 -53.33 2.43
C TYR A 623 -35.49 -53.88 3.07
N TYR A 624 -35.23 -53.42 4.32
CA TYR A 624 -34.30 -53.94 5.35
C TYR A 624 -32.95 -53.23 5.63
N LYS A 625 -33.03 -52.35 6.63
CA LYS A 625 -32.15 -52.11 7.81
C LYS A 625 -30.64 -51.85 7.65
N ASN A 626 -30.25 -50.70 8.22
CA ASN A 626 -28.95 -50.29 8.80
C ASN A 626 -27.95 -49.46 7.98
N TYR A 627 -28.37 -48.74 6.95
CA TYR A 627 -27.43 -48.00 6.10
C TYR A 627 -27.68 -46.49 6.03
N ASN A 628 -26.80 -45.71 6.66
CA ASN A 628 -26.68 -44.25 6.47
C ASN A 628 -26.32 -43.85 5.02
N PHE A 629 -26.09 -44.82 4.13
CA PHE A 629 -25.69 -44.62 2.72
C PHE A 629 -26.69 -43.84 1.85
N TYR A 630 -27.93 -43.64 2.31
CA TYR A 630 -28.95 -42.92 1.54
C TYR A 630 -29.09 -41.44 1.91
N LYS A 631 -28.62 -41.02 3.08
CA LYS A 631 -28.84 -39.65 3.54
C LYS A 631 -27.88 -38.69 2.84
N LEU A 632 -28.42 -37.65 2.23
CA LEU A 632 -27.67 -36.63 1.50
C LEU A 632 -27.43 -35.41 2.38
N VAL A 633 -26.16 -35.05 2.58
CA VAL A 633 -25.74 -33.90 3.38
C VAL A 633 -25.17 -32.81 2.47
N LEU A 634 -25.74 -31.61 2.56
CA LEU A 634 -25.17 -30.42 1.92
C LEU A 634 -24.08 -29.82 2.81
N VAL A 635 -22.88 -29.64 2.27
CA VAL A 635 -21.79 -28.89 2.94
C VAL A 635 -21.48 -27.64 2.12
N THR A 636 -21.80 -26.48 2.67
CA THR A 636 -21.52 -25.22 1.96
C THR A 636 -20.03 -24.86 2.02
N GLY A 637 -19.47 -24.40 0.91
CA GLY A 637 -18.07 -23.99 0.85
C GLY A 637 -17.09 -25.14 1.07
N ALA A 638 -17.43 -26.34 0.55
CA ALA A 638 -16.74 -27.61 0.77
C ALA A 638 -15.21 -27.55 0.59
N SER A 639 -14.70 -26.69 -0.31
CA SER A 639 -13.25 -26.50 -0.52
C SER A 639 -12.52 -25.74 0.60
N GLY A 640 -13.24 -25.21 1.58
CA GLY A 640 -12.69 -24.48 2.71
C GLY A 640 -12.06 -25.38 3.76
N TYR A 641 -11.24 -24.78 4.63
CA TYR A 641 -10.44 -25.50 5.63
C TYR A 641 -11.29 -26.43 6.53
N LEU A 642 -12.23 -25.88 7.31
CA LEU A 642 -13.13 -26.70 8.15
C LEU A 642 -14.03 -27.60 7.31
N ALA A 643 -14.63 -27.06 6.25
CA ALA A 643 -15.60 -27.78 5.43
C ALA A 643 -15.01 -29.06 4.82
N SER A 644 -13.74 -29.04 4.39
CA SER A 644 -13.06 -30.22 3.87
C SER A 644 -12.94 -31.36 4.89
N HIS A 645 -12.77 -31.04 6.18
CA HIS A 645 -12.79 -32.03 7.27
C HIS A 645 -14.20 -32.57 7.53
N CYS A 646 -15.23 -31.71 7.44
CA CYS A 646 -16.62 -32.18 7.50
C CYS A 646 -16.93 -33.15 6.36
N VAL A 647 -16.51 -32.83 5.12
CA VAL A 647 -16.69 -33.71 3.96
C VAL A 647 -15.96 -35.04 4.18
N LEU A 648 -14.70 -35.01 4.60
CA LEU A 648 -13.93 -36.23 4.89
C LEU A 648 -14.64 -37.13 5.91
N GLN A 649 -15.05 -36.58 7.05
CA GLN A 649 -15.69 -37.37 8.10
C GLN A 649 -17.09 -37.88 7.70
N LEU A 650 -17.87 -37.09 6.95
CA LEU A 650 -19.16 -37.52 6.40
C LEU A 650 -19.01 -38.68 5.41
N LEU A 651 -18.05 -38.58 4.47
CA LEU A 651 -17.76 -39.63 3.50
C LEU A 651 -17.23 -40.90 4.17
N THR A 652 -16.43 -40.76 5.22
CA THR A 652 -15.92 -41.87 6.03
C THR A 652 -17.05 -42.55 6.82
N SER A 653 -18.03 -41.76 7.28
CA SER A 653 -19.24 -42.24 7.97
C SER A 653 -20.31 -42.80 7.02
N GLY A 654 -20.02 -42.86 5.71
CA GLY A 654 -20.90 -43.46 4.70
C GLY A 654 -21.98 -42.52 4.14
N TYR A 655 -22.02 -41.24 4.51
CA TYR A 655 -23.01 -40.31 3.96
C TYR A 655 -22.70 -39.96 2.49
N LYS A 656 -23.75 -39.65 1.73
CA LYS A 656 -23.62 -38.92 0.47
C LYS A 656 -23.48 -37.44 0.78
N VAL A 657 -22.56 -36.77 0.11
CA VAL A 657 -22.23 -35.37 0.33
C VAL A 657 -22.43 -34.58 -0.96
N ARG A 658 -23.23 -33.52 -0.89
CA ARG A 658 -23.24 -32.46 -1.89
C ARG A 658 -22.39 -31.31 -1.37
N GLY A 659 -21.24 -31.07 -2.00
CA GLY A 659 -20.33 -30.00 -1.61
C GLY A 659 -20.45 -28.78 -2.52
N THR A 660 -20.65 -27.57 -1.96
CA THR A 660 -20.66 -26.37 -2.80
C THR A 660 -19.27 -25.76 -2.96
N VAL A 661 -18.94 -25.33 -4.18
CA VAL A 661 -17.69 -24.63 -4.50
C VAL A 661 -17.98 -23.42 -5.37
N ARG A 662 -17.15 -22.36 -5.33
CA ARG A 662 -17.38 -21.18 -6.18
C ARG A 662 -17.18 -21.47 -7.67
N SER A 663 -16.25 -22.35 -7.99
CA SER A 663 -16.06 -22.81 -9.37
C SER A 663 -15.50 -24.22 -9.44
N LEU A 664 -16.15 -25.08 -10.22
CA LEU A 664 -15.70 -26.42 -10.57
C LEU A 664 -14.47 -26.41 -11.49
N LYS A 665 -14.18 -25.28 -12.15
CA LYS A 665 -13.01 -25.14 -13.03
C LYS A 665 -11.71 -24.95 -12.26
N ASN A 666 -11.77 -24.63 -10.97
CA ASN A 666 -10.58 -24.38 -10.16
C ASN A 666 -10.05 -25.69 -9.55
N LYS A 667 -9.31 -26.47 -10.36
CA LYS A 667 -8.72 -27.77 -9.97
C LYS A 667 -7.98 -27.70 -8.63
N LYS A 668 -7.14 -26.69 -8.43
CA LYS A 668 -6.37 -26.49 -7.18
C LYS A 668 -7.24 -26.44 -5.93
N LYS A 669 -8.48 -25.93 -6.03
CA LYS A 669 -9.42 -25.86 -4.90
C LYS A 669 -10.25 -27.11 -4.71
N ILE A 670 -10.45 -27.94 -5.72
CA ILE A 670 -11.36 -29.10 -5.64
C ILE A 670 -10.65 -30.45 -5.58
N GLU A 671 -9.42 -30.53 -6.07
CA GLU A 671 -8.66 -31.79 -6.22
C GLU A 671 -8.53 -32.54 -4.89
N HIS A 672 -8.24 -31.84 -3.80
CA HIS A 672 -8.15 -32.47 -2.47
C HIS A 672 -9.45 -33.13 -2.02
N LEU A 673 -10.62 -32.59 -2.41
CA LEU A 673 -11.92 -33.19 -2.08
C LEU A 673 -12.18 -34.45 -2.90
N LEU A 674 -11.82 -34.42 -4.18
CA LEU A 674 -11.98 -35.55 -5.10
C LEU A 674 -11.08 -36.74 -4.73
N ASN A 675 -9.97 -36.46 -4.03
CA ASN A 675 -9.02 -37.46 -3.56
C ASN A 675 -9.36 -38.02 -2.15
N LEU A 676 -10.44 -37.57 -1.51
CA LEU A 676 -10.84 -38.11 -0.21
C LEU A 676 -11.37 -39.55 -0.35
N PRO A 677 -11.23 -40.38 0.70
CA PRO A 677 -11.86 -41.71 0.75
C PRO A 677 -13.36 -41.63 0.43
N ASN A 678 -13.85 -42.56 -0.38
CA ASN A 678 -15.26 -42.67 -0.83
C ASN A 678 -15.79 -41.49 -1.68
N ALA A 679 -14.99 -40.47 -1.99
CA ALA A 679 -15.45 -39.29 -2.75
C ALA A 679 -15.99 -39.66 -4.15
N LYS A 680 -15.36 -40.62 -4.84
CA LYS A 680 -15.76 -41.04 -6.19
C LYS A 680 -17.24 -41.42 -6.30
N ASN A 681 -17.79 -42.06 -5.27
CA ASN A 681 -19.17 -42.57 -5.29
C ASN A 681 -20.13 -41.69 -4.48
N ASN A 682 -19.62 -41.01 -3.45
CA ASN A 682 -20.46 -40.34 -2.46
C ASN A 682 -20.31 -38.81 -2.45
N LEU A 683 -19.39 -38.20 -3.21
CA LEU A 683 -19.23 -36.75 -3.29
C LEU A 683 -19.72 -36.21 -4.64
N THR A 684 -20.69 -35.30 -4.59
CA THR A 684 -21.10 -34.49 -5.75
C THR A 684 -20.76 -33.03 -5.48
N LEU A 685 -19.95 -32.42 -6.35
CA LEU A 685 -19.61 -30.99 -6.25
C LEU A 685 -20.53 -30.16 -7.15
N VAL A 686 -21.05 -29.06 -6.61
CA VAL A 686 -21.93 -28.12 -7.34
C VAL A 686 -21.41 -26.68 -7.21
N GLU A 687 -21.61 -25.87 -8.25
CA GLU A 687 -21.25 -24.44 -8.18
C GLU A 687 -22.31 -23.67 -7.40
N ALA A 688 -21.91 -23.00 -6.31
CA ALA A 688 -22.78 -22.06 -5.60
C ALA A 688 -21.99 -20.84 -5.12
N ASP A 689 -22.67 -19.70 -5.08
CA ASP A 689 -22.14 -18.44 -4.57
C ASP A 689 -23.19 -17.83 -3.63
N LEU A 690 -22.76 -17.38 -2.46
CA LEU A 690 -23.64 -16.78 -1.44
C LEU A 690 -24.27 -15.47 -1.91
N THR A 691 -23.76 -14.85 -2.99
CA THR A 691 -24.30 -13.62 -3.57
C THR A 691 -25.40 -13.86 -4.63
N LYS A 692 -25.69 -15.12 -4.98
CA LYS A 692 -26.72 -15.48 -5.95
C LYS A 692 -28.13 -15.52 -5.34
N GLU A 693 -29.12 -15.46 -6.23
CA GLU A 693 -30.54 -15.47 -5.89
C GLU A 693 -31.01 -16.80 -5.28
N LEU A 694 -32.16 -16.73 -4.60
CA LEU A 694 -32.75 -17.82 -3.81
C LEU A 694 -32.98 -19.10 -4.63
N ASP A 695 -33.48 -18.99 -5.87
CA ASP A 695 -33.81 -20.17 -6.69
C ASP A 695 -32.58 -21.02 -7.04
N SER A 696 -31.42 -20.38 -7.18
CA SER A 696 -30.15 -21.08 -7.35
C SER A 696 -29.81 -21.92 -6.12
N TRP A 697 -30.12 -21.44 -4.92
CA TRP A 697 -29.87 -22.15 -3.67
C TRP A 697 -30.92 -23.22 -3.38
N VAL A 698 -32.18 -23.02 -3.77
CA VAL A 698 -33.22 -24.07 -3.69
C VAL A 698 -32.78 -25.31 -4.47
N ASN A 699 -32.26 -25.14 -5.69
CA ASN A 699 -31.73 -26.26 -6.48
C ASN A 699 -30.52 -26.96 -5.82
N VAL A 700 -29.69 -26.20 -5.10
CA VAL A 700 -28.53 -26.74 -4.37
C VAL A 700 -28.98 -27.52 -3.12
N VAL A 701 -30.04 -27.09 -2.44
CA VAL A 701 -30.56 -27.70 -1.20
C VAL A 701 -31.53 -28.85 -1.48
N LYS A 702 -32.18 -28.87 -2.65
CA LYS A 702 -33.15 -29.90 -3.05
C LYS A 702 -32.64 -31.32 -2.78
N ASP A 703 -33.49 -32.15 -2.19
CA ASP A 703 -33.25 -33.55 -1.83
C ASP A 703 -32.19 -33.78 -0.71
N CYS A 704 -31.64 -32.72 -0.10
CA CYS A 704 -30.73 -32.87 1.03
C CYS A 704 -31.52 -33.11 2.34
N ASP A 705 -31.07 -34.07 3.15
CA ASP A 705 -31.60 -34.35 4.49
C ASP A 705 -31.07 -33.36 5.52
N TYR A 706 -29.79 -32.98 5.41
CA TYR A 706 -29.12 -32.12 6.37
C TYR A 706 -28.29 -31.05 5.66
N VAL A 707 -28.19 -29.87 6.28
CA VAL A 707 -27.35 -28.77 5.76
C VAL A 707 -26.33 -28.37 6.82
N LEU A 708 -25.05 -28.53 6.49
CA LEU A 708 -23.94 -27.95 7.23
C LEU A 708 -23.54 -26.62 6.56
N HIS A 709 -24.00 -25.50 7.12
CA HIS A 709 -23.64 -24.18 6.60
C HIS A 709 -22.31 -23.70 7.20
N VAL A 710 -21.22 -24.03 6.50
CA VAL A 710 -19.84 -23.70 6.90
C VAL A 710 -19.29 -22.50 6.12
N ALA A 711 -19.83 -22.20 4.93
CA ALA A 711 -19.39 -21.11 4.09
C ALA A 711 -19.65 -19.74 4.70
N SER A 712 -18.60 -19.08 5.17
CA SER A 712 -18.65 -17.68 5.61
C SER A 712 -17.39 -16.95 5.12
N PRO A 713 -17.49 -15.67 4.73
CA PRO A 713 -16.30 -14.85 4.52
C PRO A 713 -15.49 -14.74 5.82
N PHE A 714 -14.16 -14.87 5.72
CA PHE A 714 -13.27 -14.62 6.85
C PHE A 714 -11.99 -13.90 6.38
N PRO A 715 -12.06 -12.61 6.04
CA PRO A 715 -10.86 -11.82 5.77
C PRO A 715 -10.15 -11.44 7.08
N ILE A 716 -8.82 -11.31 7.04
CA ILE A 716 -8.01 -10.87 8.21
C ILE A 716 -8.27 -9.41 8.54
N VAL A 717 -8.45 -8.58 7.51
CA VAL A 717 -8.90 -7.19 7.61
C VAL A 717 -10.25 -7.12 6.93
N SER A 718 -11.28 -6.82 7.72
CA SER A 718 -12.67 -6.73 7.25
C SER A 718 -13.09 -5.29 7.01
N ASP A 719 -13.89 -5.07 5.97
CA ASP A 719 -14.66 -3.84 5.80
C ASP A 719 -16.13 -4.10 6.15
N GLU A 720 -16.93 -3.03 6.15
CA GLU A 720 -18.37 -3.09 6.46
C GLU A 720 -19.14 -4.04 5.52
N SER A 721 -18.67 -4.23 4.28
CA SER A 721 -19.33 -5.11 3.31
C SER A 721 -19.39 -6.56 3.77
N VAL A 722 -18.46 -7.00 4.62
CA VAL A 722 -18.43 -8.36 5.16
C VAL A 722 -19.68 -8.68 5.99
N ILE A 723 -20.29 -7.67 6.63
CA ILE A 723 -21.51 -7.83 7.44
C ILE A 723 -22.65 -8.26 6.53
N LYS A 724 -22.91 -7.49 5.48
CA LYS A 724 -23.99 -7.77 4.54
C LYS A 724 -23.81 -9.13 3.86
N ILE A 725 -22.60 -9.44 3.40
CA ILE A 725 -22.33 -10.73 2.73
C ILE A 725 -22.53 -11.92 3.68
N ALA A 726 -22.13 -11.81 4.95
CA ALA A 726 -22.32 -12.88 5.93
C ALA A 726 -23.80 -13.09 6.29
N VAL A 727 -24.55 -12.00 6.52
CA VAL A 727 -25.97 -12.05 6.83
C VAL A 727 -26.76 -12.57 5.63
N ASP A 728 -26.63 -11.93 4.46
CA ASP A 728 -27.38 -12.32 3.25
C ASP A 728 -27.04 -13.76 2.82
N GLY A 729 -25.77 -14.15 2.92
CA GLY A 729 -25.31 -15.51 2.63
C GLY A 729 -25.87 -16.56 3.57
N THR A 730 -26.00 -16.25 4.86
CA THR A 730 -26.66 -17.15 5.83
C THR A 730 -28.15 -17.24 5.51
N MET A 731 -28.79 -16.10 5.27
CA MET A 731 -30.22 -16.00 5.01
C MET A 731 -30.65 -16.71 3.73
N VAL A 732 -29.89 -16.64 2.65
CA VAL A 732 -30.27 -17.31 1.38
C VAL A 732 -30.26 -18.83 1.53
N VAL A 733 -29.32 -19.38 2.32
CA VAL A 733 -29.25 -20.83 2.59
C VAL A 733 -30.39 -21.28 3.49
N LEU A 734 -30.71 -20.52 4.55
CA LEU A 734 -31.83 -20.84 5.44
C LEU A 734 -33.18 -20.74 4.71
N LYS A 735 -33.36 -19.72 3.87
CA LYS A 735 -34.57 -19.59 3.02
C LYS A 735 -34.69 -20.74 2.02
N ALA A 736 -33.58 -21.19 1.43
CA ALA A 736 -33.59 -22.36 0.55
C ALA A 736 -33.93 -23.64 1.32
N ALA A 737 -33.40 -23.83 2.53
CA ALA A 737 -33.77 -24.94 3.41
C ALA A 737 -35.26 -24.93 3.78
N ASN A 738 -35.84 -23.76 4.03
CA ASN A 738 -37.27 -23.60 4.31
C ASN A 738 -38.14 -23.98 3.10
N LYS A 739 -37.66 -23.83 1.87
CA LYS A 739 -38.39 -24.24 0.65
C LYS A 739 -38.28 -25.74 0.34
N CYS A 740 -37.35 -26.46 0.98
CA CYS A 740 -37.13 -27.88 0.72
C CYS A 740 -37.63 -28.73 1.90
N LEU A 741 -38.76 -29.43 1.72
CA LEU A 741 -39.36 -30.32 2.72
C LEU A 741 -38.45 -31.48 3.16
N SER A 742 -37.43 -31.83 2.35
CA SER A 742 -36.46 -32.88 2.67
C SER A 742 -35.53 -32.52 3.84
N VAL A 743 -35.32 -31.23 4.12
CA VAL A 743 -34.34 -30.78 5.11
C VAL A 743 -34.87 -31.03 6.52
N LYS A 744 -34.17 -31.89 7.25
CA LYS A 744 -34.49 -32.30 8.62
C LYS A 744 -33.83 -31.43 9.68
N LYS A 745 -32.64 -30.89 9.40
CA LYS A 745 -31.89 -30.02 10.32
C LYS A 745 -30.83 -29.19 9.60
N VAL A 746 -30.59 -27.98 10.09
CA VAL A 746 -29.48 -27.12 9.67
C VAL A 746 -28.51 -26.94 10.83
N VAL A 747 -27.22 -27.14 10.58
CA VAL A 747 -26.13 -26.82 11.52
C VAL A 747 -25.35 -25.64 10.94
N LEU A 748 -25.31 -24.53 11.67
CA LEU A 748 -24.67 -23.28 11.26
C LEU A 748 -23.32 -23.12 11.95
N THR A 749 -22.24 -22.90 11.18
CA THR A 749 -20.94 -22.50 11.74
C THR A 749 -20.92 -20.99 12.03
N SER A 750 -21.15 -20.63 13.29
CA SER A 750 -20.94 -19.27 13.80
C SER A 750 -19.48 -19.09 14.25
N SER A 751 -19.23 -18.42 15.38
CA SER A 751 -17.89 -18.19 15.94
C SER A 751 -17.99 -17.79 17.41
N CYS A 752 -16.95 -18.01 18.20
CA CYS A 752 -16.81 -17.37 19.51
C CYS A 752 -16.88 -15.84 19.41
N ALA A 753 -16.55 -15.25 18.25
CA ALA A 753 -16.68 -13.80 18.00
C ALA A 753 -18.13 -13.29 18.09
N ALA A 754 -19.14 -14.16 18.06
CA ALA A 754 -20.54 -13.84 18.34
C ALA A 754 -20.91 -13.90 19.85
N ILE A 755 -19.96 -14.27 20.70
CA ILE A 755 -20.10 -14.48 22.15
C ILE A 755 -19.27 -13.45 22.94
N ASN A 756 -17.97 -13.33 22.67
CA ASN A 756 -17.01 -12.70 23.59
C ASN A 756 -16.51 -11.30 23.21
N GLU A 757 -17.00 -10.70 22.12
CA GLU A 757 -16.44 -9.44 21.60
C GLU A 757 -17.25 -8.21 22.04
N GLY A 758 -16.58 -7.08 22.27
CA GLY A 758 -17.23 -5.79 22.59
C GLY A 758 -17.70 -5.59 24.04
N HIS A 759 -17.45 -6.53 24.95
CA HIS A 759 -17.81 -6.42 26.38
C HIS A 759 -16.84 -5.49 27.13
N GLU A 760 -17.33 -4.83 28.19
CA GLU A 760 -16.51 -3.99 29.09
C GLU A 760 -15.88 -4.80 30.23
N ASP A 761 -16.63 -5.76 30.79
CA ASP A 761 -16.13 -6.71 31.78
C ASP A 761 -15.39 -7.84 31.06
N GLU A 762 -14.09 -7.64 30.90
CA GLU A 762 -13.25 -8.40 29.96
C GLU A 762 -12.60 -9.64 30.59
N ASN A 763 -12.45 -9.69 31.92
CA ASN A 763 -11.78 -10.78 32.64
C ASN A 763 -12.80 -11.75 33.27
N ARG A 764 -13.73 -12.25 32.44
CA ARG A 764 -14.74 -13.24 32.85
C ARG A 764 -14.70 -14.49 31.98
N THR A 765 -15.38 -15.54 32.43
CA THR A 765 -15.56 -16.77 31.65
C THR A 765 -16.81 -16.61 30.77
N PHE A 766 -16.64 -16.66 29.45
CA PHE A 766 -17.73 -16.56 28.49
C PHE A 766 -18.39 -17.92 28.26
N THR A 767 -19.71 -17.90 28.08
CA THR A 767 -20.57 -19.07 27.85
C THR A 767 -21.48 -18.83 26.64
N GLU A 768 -22.24 -19.84 26.20
CA GLU A 768 -23.17 -19.69 25.07
C GLU A 768 -24.38 -18.79 25.38
N LYS A 769 -24.55 -18.37 26.63
CA LYS A 769 -25.56 -17.38 27.02
C LYS A 769 -25.15 -15.95 26.64
N ASP A 770 -23.85 -15.72 26.48
CA ASP A 770 -23.33 -14.39 26.14
C ASP A 770 -23.50 -14.09 24.64
N TRP A 771 -23.71 -12.81 24.34
CA TRP A 771 -23.76 -12.26 22.99
C TRP A 771 -22.77 -11.10 22.91
N SER A 772 -21.98 -11.06 21.83
CA SER A 772 -21.08 -9.94 21.57
C SER A 772 -21.87 -8.63 21.44
N ASN A 773 -21.34 -7.54 22.01
CA ASN A 773 -21.99 -6.24 22.05
C ASN A 773 -21.73 -5.45 20.75
N VAL A 774 -22.62 -5.61 19.76
CA VAL A 774 -22.49 -5.00 18.41
C VAL A 774 -22.47 -3.48 18.36
N ASP A 775 -22.88 -2.82 19.45
CA ASP A 775 -22.94 -1.37 19.60
C ASP A 775 -21.68 -0.80 20.29
N SER A 776 -20.81 -1.68 20.80
CA SER A 776 -19.54 -1.30 21.39
C SER A 776 -18.61 -0.67 20.35
N PRO A 777 -17.93 0.46 20.64
CA PRO A 777 -16.95 1.05 19.74
C PRO A 777 -15.71 0.15 19.54
N LYS A 778 -15.48 -0.82 20.43
CA LYS A 778 -14.42 -1.84 20.32
C LYS A 778 -14.77 -2.94 19.29
N MET A 779 -16.02 -3.03 18.85
CA MET A 779 -16.50 -4.07 17.94
C MET A 779 -15.91 -3.91 16.54
N LYS A 780 -15.18 -4.92 16.06
CA LYS A 780 -14.65 -4.97 14.68
C LYS A 780 -15.65 -5.58 13.70
N TYR A 781 -15.52 -5.26 12.41
CA TYR A 781 -16.49 -5.66 11.38
C TYR A 781 -16.66 -7.18 11.26
N TYR A 782 -15.59 -7.97 11.40
CA TYR A 782 -15.70 -9.44 11.39
C TYR A 782 -16.57 -9.96 12.53
N ALA A 783 -16.28 -9.57 13.78
CA ALA A 783 -17.04 -10.01 14.94
C ALA A 783 -18.51 -9.55 14.85
N LYS A 784 -18.74 -8.31 14.40
CA LYS A 784 -20.07 -7.79 14.10
C LYS A 784 -20.79 -8.63 13.05
N SER A 785 -20.11 -9.02 11.97
CA SER A 785 -20.69 -9.84 10.91
C SER A 785 -21.15 -11.22 11.40
N LYS A 786 -20.34 -11.86 12.26
CA LYS A 786 -20.66 -13.17 12.84
C LYS A 786 -21.81 -13.08 13.84
N THR A 787 -21.82 -12.05 14.66
CA THR A 787 -22.89 -11.80 15.63
C THR A 787 -24.23 -11.55 14.93
N LEU A 788 -24.25 -10.67 13.92
CA LEU A 788 -25.47 -10.32 13.19
C LEU A 788 -25.97 -11.46 12.30
N ALA A 789 -25.08 -12.22 11.66
CA ALA A 789 -25.48 -13.39 10.87
C ALA A 789 -26.13 -14.47 11.75
N GLU A 790 -25.59 -14.70 12.95
CA GLU A 790 -26.19 -15.65 13.89
C GLU A 790 -27.53 -15.15 14.45
N LYS A 791 -27.64 -13.87 14.84
CA LYS A 791 -28.93 -13.29 15.26
C LYS A 791 -29.98 -13.40 14.16
N ALA A 792 -29.64 -13.02 12.94
CA ALA A 792 -30.55 -13.12 11.79
C ALA A 792 -31.00 -14.57 11.52
N ALA A 793 -30.11 -15.55 11.72
CA ALA A 793 -30.45 -16.97 11.60
C ALA A 793 -31.48 -17.41 12.64
N TRP A 794 -31.28 -17.04 13.91
CA TRP A 794 -32.24 -17.33 14.99
C TRP A 794 -33.57 -16.62 14.77
N ASP A 795 -33.54 -15.33 14.46
CA ASP A 795 -34.74 -14.54 14.19
C ASP A 795 -35.54 -15.13 13.03
N TYR A 796 -34.86 -15.57 11.97
CA TYR A 796 -35.53 -16.20 10.83
C TYR A 796 -36.18 -17.53 11.22
N VAL A 797 -35.43 -18.46 11.81
CA VAL A 797 -35.92 -19.81 12.13
C VAL A 797 -37.06 -19.79 13.16
N ASN A 798 -36.97 -18.92 14.17
CA ASN A 798 -38.02 -18.75 15.18
C ASN A 798 -39.32 -18.22 14.56
N ASN A 799 -39.24 -17.38 13.53
CA ASN A 799 -40.37 -16.75 12.87
C ASN A 799 -40.87 -17.50 11.61
N ILE A 800 -40.40 -18.73 11.33
CA ILE A 800 -40.93 -19.54 10.23
C ILE A 800 -42.40 -19.91 10.51
N THR A 801 -43.31 -19.35 9.70
CA THR A 801 -44.75 -19.63 9.70
C THR A 801 -45.23 -20.38 8.45
N SER A 802 -44.43 -20.39 7.38
CA SER A 802 -44.75 -21.05 6.11
C SER A 802 -43.52 -21.80 5.55
N GLY A 803 -43.78 -22.86 4.78
CA GLY A 803 -42.74 -23.77 4.29
C GLY A 803 -42.30 -24.80 5.33
N ASN A 804 -41.13 -25.39 5.13
CA ASN A 804 -40.53 -26.37 6.03
C ASN A 804 -39.93 -25.69 7.27
N LYS A 805 -40.43 -26.03 8.46
CA LYS A 805 -39.82 -25.61 9.74
C LYS A 805 -38.83 -26.68 10.17
N PHE A 806 -37.55 -26.34 10.17
CA PHE A 806 -36.46 -27.23 10.55
C PHE A 806 -35.78 -26.75 11.85
N PRO A 807 -35.22 -27.65 12.68
CA PRO A 807 -34.37 -27.28 13.79
C PRO A 807 -33.04 -26.66 13.33
N LEU A 808 -32.53 -25.71 14.12
CA LEU A 808 -31.24 -25.06 13.95
C LEU A 808 -30.33 -25.39 15.14
N THR A 809 -29.06 -25.70 14.88
CA THR A 809 -27.99 -25.70 15.90
C THR A 809 -26.86 -24.80 15.43
N CYS A 810 -26.42 -23.88 16.28
CA CYS A 810 -25.28 -23.01 16.00
C CYS A 810 -24.04 -23.51 16.74
N LEU A 811 -22.95 -23.74 16.00
CA LEU A 811 -21.66 -24.11 16.57
C LEU A 811 -20.74 -22.88 16.53
N ASN A 812 -20.20 -22.50 17.69
CA ASN A 812 -19.38 -21.30 17.89
C ASN A 812 -17.92 -21.72 18.18
N PRO A 813 -17.13 -22.10 17.16
CA PRO A 813 -15.73 -22.45 17.37
C PRO A 813 -14.88 -21.22 17.69
N THR A 814 -13.85 -21.43 18.51
CA THR A 814 -12.70 -20.50 18.65
C THR A 814 -11.73 -20.69 17.46
N LEU A 815 -10.46 -20.25 17.56
CA LEU A 815 -9.56 -20.33 16.41
C LEU A 815 -9.27 -21.79 16.04
N ILE A 816 -9.73 -22.20 14.86
CA ILE A 816 -9.61 -23.57 14.38
C ILE A 816 -8.17 -23.86 13.93
N VAL A 817 -7.55 -24.87 14.55
CA VAL A 817 -6.19 -25.35 14.29
C VAL A 817 -6.17 -26.86 14.03
N GLY A 818 -5.10 -27.38 13.45
CA GLY A 818 -4.95 -28.80 13.13
C GLY A 818 -4.53 -29.06 11.68
N PRO A 819 -4.52 -30.32 11.24
CA PRO A 819 -3.96 -30.70 9.95
C PRO A 819 -4.72 -30.09 8.77
N LEU A 820 -4.00 -29.74 7.70
CA LEU A 820 -4.56 -29.13 6.49
C LEU A 820 -4.84 -30.22 5.43
N LEU A 821 -6.08 -30.28 4.92
CA LEU A 821 -6.43 -31.12 3.76
C LEU A 821 -6.29 -30.37 2.43
N SER A 822 -6.21 -29.02 2.47
CA SER A 822 -6.13 -28.17 1.30
C SER A 822 -5.00 -27.15 1.41
N THR A 823 -4.61 -26.56 0.28
CA THR A 823 -3.59 -25.48 0.24
C THR A 823 -4.18 -24.08 0.43
N ASP A 824 -5.45 -23.97 0.84
CA ASP A 824 -6.11 -22.67 1.01
C ASP A 824 -5.62 -21.97 2.28
N GLN A 825 -5.20 -20.71 2.15
CA GLN A 825 -4.57 -19.94 3.24
C GLN A 825 -5.60 -19.05 3.93
N GLY A 826 -6.56 -19.67 4.63
CA GLY A 826 -7.52 -18.95 5.48
C GLY A 826 -6.85 -18.26 6.69
N THR A 827 -7.60 -17.44 7.43
CA THR A 827 -7.06 -16.64 8.55
C THR A 827 -6.33 -17.48 9.60
N SER A 828 -6.89 -18.59 10.08
CA SER A 828 -6.21 -19.44 11.08
C SER A 828 -4.87 -20.00 10.57
N VAL A 829 -4.86 -20.47 9.32
CA VAL A 829 -3.67 -20.93 8.60
C VAL A 829 -2.62 -19.81 8.54
N SER A 830 -3.06 -18.57 8.25
CA SER A 830 -2.17 -17.40 8.18
C SER A 830 -1.56 -17.02 9.53
N VAL A 831 -2.32 -17.13 10.62
CA VAL A 831 -1.84 -16.84 11.98
C VAL A 831 -0.71 -17.80 12.33
N ILE A 832 -0.92 -19.11 12.22
CA ILE A 832 0.13 -20.11 12.55
C ILE A 832 1.32 -19.99 11.60
N LYS A 833 1.09 -19.72 10.30
CA LYS A 833 2.17 -19.50 9.32
C LYS A 833 3.13 -18.39 9.74
N LYS A 834 2.62 -17.28 10.30
CA LYS A 834 3.45 -16.13 10.70
C LYS A 834 4.43 -16.45 11.83
N PHE A 835 4.08 -17.37 12.73
CA PHE A 835 5.00 -17.83 13.78
C PHE A 835 6.25 -18.52 13.19
N LEU A 836 6.13 -19.17 12.02
CA LEU A 836 7.23 -19.91 11.40
C LEU A 836 7.92 -19.16 10.24
N SER A 837 7.20 -18.26 9.55
CA SER A 837 7.72 -17.56 8.36
C SER A 837 8.74 -16.46 8.70
N GLY A 838 8.77 -15.99 9.94
CA GLY A 838 9.57 -14.83 10.37
C GLY A 838 8.90 -13.49 10.09
N GLU A 839 7.63 -13.48 9.66
CA GLU A 839 6.83 -12.26 9.49
C GLU A 839 6.44 -11.61 10.83
N MET A 840 6.48 -12.37 11.93
CA MET A 840 6.22 -11.88 13.28
C MET A 840 7.50 -11.98 14.14
N PRO A 841 8.35 -10.94 14.19
CA PRO A 841 9.63 -10.98 14.90
C PRO A 841 9.50 -10.92 16.43
N ALA A 842 8.39 -10.37 16.93
CA ALA A 842 8.05 -10.29 18.35
C ALA A 842 6.55 -10.58 18.54
N LEU A 843 6.17 -10.99 19.75
CA LEU A 843 4.82 -11.47 20.07
C LEU A 843 4.00 -10.37 20.74
N PRO A 844 2.77 -10.09 20.29
CA PRO A 844 1.85 -9.29 21.06
C PRO A 844 1.39 -10.03 22.32
N ALA A 845 1.05 -9.27 23.36
CA ALA A 845 0.43 -9.79 24.59
C ALA A 845 -1.04 -10.16 24.32
N PHE A 846 -1.28 -11.20 23.54
CA PHE A 846 -2.59 -11.49 22.98
C PHE A 846 -3.00 -12.93 23.27
N GLN A 847 -4.20 -13.11 23.82
CA GLN A 847 -4.78 -14.41 24.16
C GLN A 847 -6.01 -14.71 23.28
N MET A 848 -6.20 -15.98 22.96
CA MET A 848 -7.42 -16.46 22.30
C MET A 848 -7.65 -17.95 22.58
N GLY A 849 -8.90 -18.39 22.40
CA GLY A 849 -9.24 -19.81 22.41
C GLY A 849 -8.81 -20.51 21.12
N PHE A 850 -8.53 -21.80 21.22
CA PHE A 850 -8.14 -22.67 20.11
C PHE A 850 -8.95 -23.96 20.13
N VAL A 851 -9.23 -24.53 18.96
CA VAL A 851 -9.96 -25.81 18.85
C VAL A 851 -9.46 -26.63 17.67
N ASP A 852 -9.38 -27.95 17.81
CA ASP A 852 -8.97 -28.83 16.72
C ASP A 852 -10.03 -28.92 15.61
N VAL A 853 -9.60 -28.78 14.36
CA VAL A 853 -10.48 -28.84 13.17
C VAL A 853 -11.26 -30.14 13.05
N ARG A 854 -10.70 -31.27 13.51
CA ARG A 854 -11.38 -32.58 13.48
C ARG A 854 -12.47 -32.64 14.52
N ASP A 855 -12.27 -32.07 15.70
CA ASP A 855 -13.28 -32.00 16.75
C ASP A 855 -14.43 -31.08 16.33
N VAL A 856 -14.14 -29.95 15.67
CA VAL A 856 -15.18 -29.07 15.11
C VAL A 856 -15.97 -29.79 14.03
N ALA A 857 -15.31 -30.50 13.11
CA ALA A 857 -15.99 -31.28 12.08
C ALA A 857 -16.86 -32.41 12.67
N GLU A 858 -16.36 -33.10 13.68
CA GLU A 858 -17.10 -34.15 14.39
C GLU A 858 -18.33 -33.58 15.11
N ALA A 859 -18.20 -32.42 15.76
CA ALA A 859 -19.31 -31.71 16.38
C ALA A 859 -20.42 -31.37 15.37
N HIS A 860 -20.09 -31.04 14.11
CA HIS A 860 -21.11 -30.82 13.08
C HIS A 860 -21.89 -32.10 12.75
N ILE A 861 -21.21 -33.25 12.68
CA ILE A 861 -21.81 -34.55 12.34
C ILE A 861 -22.68 -35.05 13.49
N ILE A 862 -22.22 -34.92 14.74
CA ILE A 862 -23.03 -35.27 15.92
C ILE A 862 -24.24 -34.34 15.98
N ALA A 863 -24.03 -33.02 15.89
CA ALA A 863 -25.11 -32.05 15.96
C ALA A 863 -26.17 -32.26 14.87
N MET A 864 -25.81 -32.68 13.65
CA MET A 864 -26.81 -32.84 12.57
C MET A 864 -27.83 -33.96 12.85
N THR A 865 -27.49 -34.95 13.69
CA THR A 865 -28.36 -36.10 14.01
C THR A 865 -28.83 -36.15 15.46
N ASN A 866 -28.25 -35.34 16.34
CA ASN A 866 -28.62 -35.27 17.75
C ASN A 866 -29.74 -34.23 17.97
N ASP A 867 -30.93 -34.71 18.33
CA ASP A 867 -32.09 -33.86 18.60
C ASP A 867 -32.00 -33.09 19.93
N GLU A 868 -31.18 -33.55 20.90
CA GLU A 868 -31.00 -32.87 22.20
C GLU A 868 -30.36 -31.48 22.05
N VAL A 869 -29.73 -31.20 20.90
CA VAL A 869 -29.10 -29.92 20.62
C VAL A 869 -29.86 -29.06 19.61
N ASN A 870 -31.11 -29.44 19.31
CA ASN A 870 -32.03 -28.61 18.53
C ASN A 870 -32.33 -27.31 19.29
N GLY A 871 -32.17 -26.15 18.64
CA GLY A 871 -32.38 -24.85 19.28
C GLY A 871 -31.19 -24.37 20.12
N GLU A 872 -30.05 -25.06 20.08
CA GLU A 872 -28.91 -24.76 20.93
C GLU A 872 -27.80 -24.00 20.18
N ARG A 873 -27.11 -23.14 20.93
CA ARG A 873 -25.78 -22.61 20.62
C ARG A 873 -24.75 -23.39 21.42
N ILE A 874 -23.62 -23.78 20.81
CA ILE A 874 -22.59 -24.60 21.47
C ILE A 874 -21.21 -24.03 21.18
N LEU A 875 -20.49 -23.67 22.23
CA LEU A 875 -19.11 -23.20 22.14
C LEU A 875 -18.17 -24.38 21.97
N LEU A 876 -17.29 -24.31 20.95
CA LEU A 876 -16.31 -25.35 20.67
C LEU A 876 -14.91 -24.78 20.89
N THR A 877 -14.30 -25.12 22.03
CA THR A 877 -12.94 -24.68 22.37
C THR A 877 -12.26 -25.66 23.31
N ASP A 878 -10.96 -25.86 23.09
CA ASP A 878 -10.09 -26.38 24.13
C ASP A 878 -9.83 -25.26 25.16
N THR A 879 -9.57 -25.65 26.40
CA THR A 879 -9.42 -24.73 27.54
C THR A 879 -8.21 -25.14 28.38
N PRO A 880 -7.43 -24.18 28.93
CA PRO A 880 -7.65 -22.73 28.86
C PRO A 880 -7.27 -22.12 27.50
N SER A 881 -7.68 -20.87 27.27
CA SER A 881 -7.20 -20.08 26.14
C SER A 881 -5.68 -19.88 26.22
N LEU A 882 -5.02 -19.80 25.06
CA LEU A 882 -3.56 -19.71 24.98
C LEU A 882 -3.13 -18.28 24.63
N TRP A 883 -2.07 -17.82 25.29
CA TRP A 883 -1.35 -16.63 24.88
C TRP A 883 -0.53 -16.94 23.63
N PHE A 884 -0.28 -15.92 22.82
CA PHE A 884 0.65 -16.02 21.68
C PHE A 884 2.05 -16.46 22.14
N LYS A 885 2.43 -16.16 23.38
CA LYS A 885 3.63 -16.71 24.02
C LYS A 885 3.57 -18.24 24.15
N ASP A 886 2.46 -18.80 24.62
CA ASP A 886 2.27 -20.25 24.75
C ASP A 886 2.30 -20.95 23.38
N VAL A 887 1.73 -20.32 22.34
CA VAL A 887 1.78 -20.81 20.96
C VAL A 887 3.23 -20.83 20.44
N ALA A 888 4.00 -19.77 20.70
CA ALA A 888 5.41 -19.76 20.33
C ALA A 888 6.21 -20.81 21.11
N GLU A 889 5.90 -21.03 22.39
CA GLU A 889 6.55 -22.03 23.24
C GLU A 889 6.24 -23.46 22.83
N CYS A 890 5.03 -23.78 22.37
CA CYS A 890 4.73 -25.12 21.86
C CYS A 890 5.42 -25.41 20.52
N LEU A 891 5.59 -24.41 19.65
CA LEU A 891 6.26 -24.57 18.35
C LEU A 891 7.79 -24.61 18.47
N ARG A 892 8.38 -23.94 19.46
CA ARG A 892 9.83 -23.70 19.54
C ARG A 892 10.65 -25.01 19.64
N PRO A 893 10.33 -25.99 20.49
CA PRO A 893 11.12 -27.21 20.65
C PRO A 893 11.31 -28.00 19.36
N GLU A 894 10.27 -28.05 18.51
CA GLU A 894 10.23 -28.86 17.30
C GLU A 894 10.76 -28.10 16.07
N PHE A 895 10.32 -26.85 15.87
CA PHE A 895 10.61 -26.11 14.65
C PHE A 895 11.90 -25.27 14.71
N SER A 896 12.34 -24.85 15.90
CA SER A 896 13.57 -24.04 16.00
C SER A 896 14.82 -24.84 15.64
N LYS A 897 14.88 -26.11 16.08
CA LYS A 897 15.97 -27.03 15.73
C LYS A 897 16.00 -27.34 14.22
N SER A 898 14.83 -27.28 13.57
CA SER A 898 14.67 -27.44 12.12
C SER A 898 15.01 -26.17 11.31
N GLY A 899 15.43 -25.08 11.99
CA GLY A 899 15.86 -23.82 11.38
C GLY A 899 14.78 -22.75 11.25
N TYR A 900 13.54 -22.98 11.73
CA TYR A 900 12.49 -21.95 11.75
C TYR A 900 12.74 -20.96 12.89
N ARG A 901 12.56 -19.67 12.62
CA ARG A 901 12.81 -18.61 13.62
C ARG A 901 11.50 -18.26 14.30
N ILE A 902 11.22 -18.92 15.42
CA ILE A 902 10.04 -18.65 16.24
C ILE A 902 10.34 -17.48 17.19
N PRO A 903 9.49 -16.43 17.26
CA PRO A 903 9.73 -15.29 18.14
C PRO A 903 9.78 -15.68 19.63
N ARG A 904 10.54 -14.92 20.40
CA ARG A 904 10.77 -15.16 21.85
C ARG A 904 10.35 -13.99 22.73
N PHE A 905 10.45 -12.78 22.19
CA PHE A 905 10.20 -11.56 22.95
C PHE A 905 8.77 -11.09 22.74
N GLN A 906 8.16 -10.66 23.82
CA GLN A 906 6.88 -9.98 23.81
C GLN A 906 7.12 -8.49 23.59
N VAL A 907 6.39 -7.88 22.65
CA VAL A 907 6.54 -6.46 22.33
C VAL A 907 5.69 -5.62 23.29
N PRO A 908 6.25 -4.55 23.90
CA PRO A 908 5.47 -3.63 24.73
C PRO A 908 4.37 -2.92 23.93
N TYR A 909 3.26 -2.57 24.60
CA TYR A 909 2.08 -1.96 23.96
C TYR A 909 2.41 -0.70 23.15
N LEU A 910 3.27 0.18 23.67
CA LEU A 910 3.66 1.42 22.97
C LEU A 910 4.21 1.15 21.56
N PHE A 911 5.05 0.13 21.39
CA PHE A 911 5.61 -0.23 20.09
C PHE A 911 4.58 -0.88 19.17
N LEU A 912 3.65 -1.67 19.70
CA LEU A 912 2.52 -2.20 18.93
C LEU A 912 1.61 -1.07 18.43
N TRP A 913 1.31 -0.11 19.30
CA TRP A 913 0.50 1.06 18.95
C TRP A 913 1.16 1.88 17.83
N ILE A 914 2.46 2.15 17.90
CA ILE A 914 3.21 2.80 16.81
C ILE A 914 3.17 1.95 15.53
N TYR A 915 3.35 0.63 15.65
CA TYR A 915 3.35 -0.26 14.50
C TYR A 915 1.98 -0.38 13.83
N SER A 916 0.88 -0.19 14.56
CA SER A 916 -0.49 -0.22 14.02
C SER A 916 -0.73 0.83 12.93
N PHE A 917 -0.01 1.96 12.95
CA PHE A 917 -0.07 2.94 11.87
C PHE A 917 0.51 2.41 10.56
N ILE A 918 1.36 1.38 10.61
CA ILE A 918 2.01 0.75 9.45
C ILE A 918 1.27 -0.51 9.00
N ASP A 919 0.81 -1.32 9.95
CA ASP A 919 0.15 -2.60 9.72
C ASP A 919 -1.28 -2.62 10.27
N SER A 920 -2.27 -2.66 9.36
CA SER A 920 -3.69 -2.64 9.72
C SER A 920 -4.12 -3.86 10.54
N GLU A 921 -3.46 -5.01 10.38
CA GLU A 921 -3.76 -6.22 11.14
C GLU A 921 -3.36 -6.08 12.61
N THR A 922 -2.26 -5.37 12.90
CA THR A 922 -1.90 -4.99 14.27
C THR A 922 -2.95 -4.05 14.87
N GLY A 923 -3.49 -3.12 14.07
CA GLY A 923 -4.58 -2.24 14.48
C GLY A 923 -5.88 -2.97 14.85
N GLU A 924 -6.19 -4.08 14.18
CA GLU A 924 -7.37 -4.92 14.48
C GLU A 924 -7.30 -5.59 15.86
N ILE A 925 -6.09 -5.86 16.37
CA ILE A 925 -5.90 -6.56 17.66
C ILE A 925 -5.53 -5.63 18.83
N LEU A 926 -5.34 -4.32 18.60
CA LEU A 926 -4.91 -3.38 19.65
C LEU A 926 -5.85 -3.38 20.86
N ASP A 927 -7.16 -3.40 20.60
CA ASP A 927 -8.20 -3.48 21.63
C ASP A 927 -8.27 -4.86 22.28
N ARG A 928 -7.30 -5.75 22.08
CA ARG A 928 -7.27 -7.08 22.71
C ARG A 928 -5.93 -7.39 23.38
N ILE A 929 -5.01 -6.44 23.40
CA ILE A 929 -3.70 -6.59 24.03
C ILE A 929 -3.84 -6.56 25.55
N ASN A 930 -3.12 -7.45 26.24
CA ASN A 930 -3.15 -7.67 27.70
C ASN A 930 -4.54 -8.03 28.25
N ARG A 931 -5.39 -8.69 27.45
CA ARG A 931 -6.72 -9.15 27.88
C ARG A 931 -6.75 -10.66 28.02
N GLU A 932 -7.30 -11.14 29.14
CA GLU A 932 -7.51 -12.55 29.38
C GLU A 932 -8.94 -12.95 28.95
N VAL A 933 -9.06 -13.93 28.05
CA VAL A 933 -10.34 -14.40 27.53
C VAL A 933 -10.51 -15.86 27.91
N ASN A 934 -11.40 -16.13 28.85
CA ASN A 934 -11.70 -17.48 29.33
C ASN A 934 -13.06 -17.95 28.82
N PHE A 935 -13.21 -19.26 28.65
CA PHE A 935 -14.39 -19.89 28.05
C PHE A 935 -14.81 -21.12 28.86
N ASP A 936 -16.12 -21.32 29.04
CA ASP A 936 -16.66 -22.60 29.51
C ASP A 936 -17.03 -23.47 28.31
N ASN A 937 -16.38 -24.63 28.18
CA ASN A 937 -16.61 -25.59 27.10
C ASN A 937 -17.43 -26.81 27.52
N SER A 938 -18.08 -26.78 28.69
CA SER A 938 -18.83 -27.90 29.28
C SER A 938 -19.86 -28.50 28.31
N LYS A 939 -20.62 -27.64 27.61
CA LYS A 939 -21.62 -28.07 26.62
C LYS A 939 -21.01 -28.68 25.37
N GLY A 940 -19.91 -28.11 24.87
CA GLY A 940 -19.13 -28.67 23.77
C GLY A 940 -18.55 -30.05 24.09
N ARG A 941 -18.04 -30.24 25.31
CA ARG A 941 -17.58 -31.55 25.80
C ARG A 941 -18.73 -32.55 25.93
N LYS A 942 -19.89 -32.10 26.43
CA LYS A 942 -21.10 -32.94 26.51
C LYS A 942 -21.55 -33.40 25.12
N LEU A 943 -21.54 -32.53 24.12
CA LEU A 943 -21.87 -32.87 22.73
C LEU A 943 -20.92 -33.95 22.17
N LEU A 944 -19.61 -33.80 22.36
CA LEU A 944 -18.62 -34.76 21.86
C LEU A 944 -18.56 -36.06 22.69
N GLY A 945 -19.08 -36.07 23.91
CA GLY A 945 -18.94 -37.18 24.86
C GLY A 945 -17.50 -37.40 25.36
N ARG A 946 -16.58 -36.45 25.09
CA ARG A 946 -15.17 -36.50 25.46
C ARG A 946 -14.58 -35.10 25.59
N ASN A 947 -13.36 -35.01 26.13
CA ASN A 947 -12.59 -33.77 26.10
C ASN A 947 -12.13 -33.44 24.66
N PHE A 948 -11.94 -32.15 24.39
CA PHE A 948 -11.33 -31.67 23.15
C PHE A 948 -9.88 -32.12 23.06
N LYS A 949 -9.38 -32.30 21.83
CA LYS A 949 -7.96 -32.52 21.56
C LYS A 949 -7.17 -31.30 22.02
N ASN A 950 -6.01 -31.58 22.62
CA ASN A 950 -5.11 -30.54 23.11
C ASN A 950 -4.68 -29.59 21.98
N ALA A 951 -5.04 -28.31 22.10
CA ALA A 951 -4.80 -27.32 21.07
C ALA A 951 -3.30 -27.12 20.75
N LYS A 952 -2.40 -27.30 21.74
CA LYS A 952 -0.95 -27.18 21.51
C LYS A 952 -0.45 -28.25 20.54
N ILE A 953 -0.97 -29.48 20.65
CA ILE A 953 -0.66 -30.58 19.73
C ILE A 953 -1.23 -30.25 18.33
N SER A 954 -2.47 -29.80 18.26
CA SER A 954 -3.11 -29.41 16.99
C SER A 954 -2.37 -28.27 16.26
N ILE A 955 -1.83 -27.29 16.99
CA ILE A 955 -0.99 -26.22 16.46
C ILE A 955 0.28 -26.78 15.81
N VAL A 956 0.94 -27.73 16.48
CA VAL A 956 2.13 -28.40 15.95
C VAL A 956 1.79 -29.20 14.68
N GLU A 957 0.70 -29.95 14.68
CA GLU A 957 0.25 -30.69 13.50
C GLU A 957 -0.10 -29.77 12.31
N MET A 958 -0.68 -28.60 12.59
CA MET A 958 -0.92 -27.57 11.59
C MET A 958 0.39 -27.03 11.02
N ALA A 959 1.39 -26.78 11.86
CA ALA A 959 2.71 -26.32 11.44
C ALA A 959 3.45 -27.34 10.55
N HIS A 960 3.38 -28.64 10.88
CA HIS A 960 3.84 -29.69 9.96
C HIS A 960 3.10 -29.67 8.64
N SER A 961 1.76 -29.59 8.68
CA SER A 961 0.92 -29.55 7.47
C SER A 961 1.24 -28.35 6.58
N LEU A 962 1.55 -27.18 7.16
CA LEU A 962 1.98 -26.00 6.41
C LEU A 962 3.25 -26.24 5.61
N ILE A 963 4.22 -26.95 6.19
CA ILE A 963 5.51 -27.25 5.57
C ILE A 963 5.36 -28.37 4.54
N GLU A 964 4.58 -29.40 4.84
CA GLU A 964 4.37 -30.58 3.99
C GLU A 964 3.55 -30.26 2.75
N ASN A 965 2.54 -29.40 2.87
CA ASN A 965 1.75 -28.90 1.74
C ASN A 965 2.44 -27.76 0.96
N GLY A 966 3.69 -27.40 1.30
CA GLY A 966 4.46 -26.38 0.58
C GLY A 966 3.96 -24.94 0.78
N ILE A 967 3.12 -24.68 1.77
CA ILE A 967 2.68 -23.33 2.16
C ILE A 967 3.84 -22.57 2.83
N LEU A 968 4.66 -23.29 3.60
CA LEU A 968 5.96 -22.85 4.11
C LEU A 968 7.08 -23.64 3.42
N PRO A 969 8.21 -22.98 3.08
CA PRO A 969 9.35 -23.69 2.51
C PRO A 969 9.94 -24.66 3.52
N LYS A 970 10.30 -25.86 3.05
CA LYS A 970 11.07 -26.85 3.82
C LYS A 970 12.49 -26.33 4.02
N LYS A 971 12.90 -26.09 5.27
CA LYS A 971 14.28 -25.72 5.60
C LYS A 971 15.16 -26.98 5.64
N ARG A 972 16.47 -26.84 5.40
CA ARG A 972 17.43 -27.97 5.37
C ARG A 972 17.39 -28.86 6.60
N GLY A 973 17.07 -28.32 7.78
CA GLY A 973 17.00 -29.08 9.04
C GLY A 973 15.66 -29.78 9.31
N TYR A 974 14.63 -29.58 8.49
CA TYR A 974 13.30 -30.17 8.71
C TYR A 974 13.29 -31.65 8.34
N LYS A 975 13.05 -32.53 9.33
CA LYS A 975 13.03 -33.99 9.18
C LYS A 975 11.64 -34.61 9.05
N GLY A 976 10.58 -33.80 8.94
CA GLY A 976 9.20 -34.28 8.99
C GLY A 976 8.67 -34.36 10.42
N LYS A 977 7.41 -34.79 10.58
CA LYS A 977 6.81 -35.08 11.90
C LYS A 977 7.61 -36.20 12.59
N SER A 978 8.06 -35.97 13.82
CA SER A 978 8.64 -37.03 14.64
C SER A 978 7.57 -38.11 14.83
N MET A 979 7.81 -39.34 14.35
CA MET A 979 6.90 -40.47 14.62
C MET A 979 6.89 -40.88 16.10
N ASN A 980 7.78 -40.33 16.93
CA ASN A 980 7.80 -40.59 18.37
C ASN A 980 6.99 -39.52 19.09
N ASN A 981 5.73 -39.85 19.41
CA ASN A 981 4.91 -39.44 20.55
C ASN A 981 3.42 -39.70 20.21
N ASN A 982 3.04 -40.98 20.10
CA ASN A 982 1.79 -41.45 20.69
C ASN A 982 2.13 -41.89 22.12
#